data_AF-A0A0W8G8Q5-F1
#
_entry.id   AF-A0A0W8G8Q5-F1
#
_cell.length_a   1.000
_cell.length_b   1.000
_cell.length_c   1.000
_cell.angle_alpha   90.00
_cell.angle_beta   90.00
_cell.angle_gamma   90.00
#
_symmetry.space_group_name_H-M   'P 1'
#
loop_
_entity.id
_entity.type
_entity.pdbx_description
1 polymer ?
#
loop_
_entity_poly.entity_id
_entity_poly.type
_entity_poly.pdbx_seq_one_letter_code
_entity_poly.pdbx_strand_id
1 'polypeptide(L)'
;MSPWAMAPETSRDMAQGDMEYLDADKAAPGPDNNARAARAAKAAPVPMAAGAPPPAGRGSLDYDPEALIQTGPGLPDWSFTTLNLSFDGPVSRTQTVRLWLVPPFANLILAFGRCALLLAALFLLARRDRMPWPDGQAASPASPPPAVPAATAVALALTLAALLAAAPALAQTSGQASGQAFPPKDLLDAYKARLTEPAACFPACLGSPRADMEVRDGRLILTVRLDAAARTTAPLPRVSDGWRPDTVSLDDAPARELIRLGDEVHLLLSRGVHRVAMSGPLPVADSFAVDWPLLPRFLAVTAPGFQIRGLSADGIAERVVRLDREKKDAAPDAGGSAPPSGSATSRFAPFLHVSRTIAMGLTWSVVTDVTRVSPPGEAVATEIALLPGESVLDETVKAVGGKALVTLQPDQQRLSFTSKLAVTPELILAAPTGAPFTETWTLAPSPIWEVAPSGLPPSRTFDPAGQYRPVYRPWPGETLTVGVARPGPAPGETLTIDSAQLRVSRGERLAESSLALRLRAARGQRHALTLPADATQIKLVVDGRETAYGSDPAASGEAGPPPGRVEFPVKPGAHDVLLTWRQDVAMSLAAHGPEVDLGHAAANVLVEIELPRDRWTLFVFGDTPLSPVVGFWSYLAFILAAALILGGFKATPLSRRQWFLLALGLSQIPAPAAMLAAAWLFALGLRHTYAPKDGWFLFNAMQTSLAALTAVGLFCLYTAIERGLLGDPLMQVAGNGSSARLVRFTFDRVAGLIPDTMVVSAPLLFYRLAMLAWSLWMALALLSWLKWGVGRFTEDGAWRRAVVRLPRFSRPARPMPPPPPVADGQGPDAPGERNP
;
A
#
# COMPACT_ATOMS: atom_id res chain seq x y z
N MET A 1 -20.12 22.99 35.99
CA MET A 1 -20.84 21.70 36.15
C MET A 1 -19.77 20.62 36.22
N SER A 2 -19.56 20.12 37.43
CA SER A 2 -18.48 19.20 37.77
C SER A 2 -18.83 17.74 37.41
N PRO A 3 -17.81 16.88 37.31
CA PRO A 3 -17.84 15.57 36.64
C PRO A 3 -18.08 14.42 37.62
N TRP A 4 -18.32 13.22 37.09
CA TRP A 4 -18.22 11.98 37.84
C TRP A 4 -17.27 11.00 37.19
N ALA A 5 -16.64 10.21 38.06
CA ALA A 5 -15.33 9.61 37.93
C ALA A 5 -15.36 8.09 38.15
N MET A 6 -14.20 7.50 37.86
CA MET A 6 -13.61 6.25 38.35
C MET A 6 -13.92 4.91 37.65
N ALA A 7 -12.81 4.18 37.49
CA ALA A 7 -12.55 2.92 36.81
C ALA A 7 -12.58 1.72 37.82
N PRO A 8 -11.77 0.65 37.67
CA PRO A 8 -11.80 -0.49 36.73
C PRO A 8 -11.84 -1.86 37.46
N GLU A 9 -12.11 -2.99 36.76
CA GLU A 9 -11.64 -4.32 37.21
C GLU A 9 -11.83 -5.46 36.16
N THR A 10 -11.12 -6.57 36.42
CA THR A 10 -11.08 -7.91 35.76
C THR A 10 -10.03 -8.10 34.66
N SER A 11 -9.27 -9.20 34.57
CA SER A 11 -8.88 -10.28 35.49
C SER A 11 -7.81 -11.12 34.77
N ARG A 12 -6.73 -11.49 35.46
CA ARG A 12 -5.84 -12.61 35.10
C ARG A 12 -6.50 -13.92 35.55
N ASP A 13 -6.49 -14.96 34.72
CA ASP A 13 -5.76 -16.22 34.96
C ASP A 13 -6.29 -17.42 34.14
N MET A 14 -5.32 -18.23 33.70
CA MET A 14 -5.32 -19.68 33.43
C MET A 14 -6.17 -20.27 32.29
N ALA A 15 -5.47 -20.95 31.36
CA ALA A 15 -5.77 -22.34 30.97
C ALA A 15 -4.56 -23.02 30.30
N GLN A 16 -3.82 -23.80 31.08
CA GLN A 16 -3.18 -25.06 30.68
C GLN A 16 -4.24 -26.16 30.83
N GLY A 17 -4.30 -27.12 29.91
CA GLY A 17 -5.11 -28.33 30.10
C GLY A 17 -5.49 -29.05 28.80
N ASP A 18 -4.64 -30.01 28.44
CA ASP A 18 -4.96 -31.38 28.05
C ASP A 18 -5.78 -31.68 26.77
N MET A 19 -5.08 -32.37 25.87
CA MET A 19 -5.66 -33.22 24.84
C MET A 19 -6.16 -34.53 25.48
N GLU A 20 -7.42 -34.87 25.23
CA GLU A 20 -7.87 -36.26 25.31
C GLU A 20 -8.83 -36.57 24.15
N TYR A 21 -8.56 -37.72 23.54
CA TYR A 21 -9.26 -38.38 22.45
C TYR A 21 -10.71 -38.71 22.83
N LEU A 22 -11.68 -38.57 21.93
CA LEU A 22 -12.88 -39.43 21.88
C LEU A 22 -13.61 -39.30 20.53
N ASP A 23 -13.90 -40.47 19.96
CA ASP A 23 -14.56 -40.75 18.67
C ASP A 23 -16.06 -40.42 18.63
N ALA A 24 -16.50 -40.15 17.39
CA ALA A 24 -17.76 -40.50 16.72
C ALA A 24 -19.15 -40.14 17.30
N ASP A 25 -20.01 -39.74 16.36
CA ASP A 25 -21.46 -39.53 16.43
C ASP A 25 -22.01 -38.27 17.12
N LYS A 26 -22.05 -37.18 16.33
CA LYS A 26 -23.28 -36.37 16.13
C LYS A 26 -23.10 -35.38 14.98
N ALA A 27 -23.88 -35.59 13.93
CA ALA A 27 -24.00 -34.69 12.79
C ALA A 27 -24.68 -33.37 13.20
N ALA A 28 -24.08 -32.24 12.80
CA ALA A 28 -24.70 -30.92 12.76
C ALA A 28 -24.81 -30.47 11.28
N PRO A 29 -25.89 -29.77 10.89
CA PRO A 29 -26.23 -29.54 9.49
C PRO A 29 -25.38 -28.42 8.87
N GLY A 30 -24.95 -28.64 7.62
CA GLY A 30 -24.22 -27.66 6.82
C GLY A 30 -25.10 -26.49 6.34
N PRO A 31 -24.49 -25.36 5.94
CA PRO A 31 -25.22 -24.17 5.52
C PRO A 31 -25.94 -24.38 4.17
N ASP A 32 -27.20 -23.95 4.13
CA ASP A 32 -28.14 -24.04 3.00
C ASP A 32 -27.64 -23.33 1.73
N ASN A 33 -27.36 -24.13 0.70
CA ASN A 33 -27.06 -23.66 -0.66
C ASN A 33 -28.32 -23.35 -1.51
N ASN A 34 -29.51 -23.32 -0.91
CA ASN A 34 -30.78 -23.19 -1.66
C ASN A 34 -31.35 -21.76 -1.74
N ALA A 35 -30.70 -20.74 -1.14
CA ALA A 35 -31.22 -19.37 -1.16
C ALA A 35 -30.81 -18.53 -2.39
N ARG A 36 -29.91 -19.02 -3.27
CA ARG A 36 -29.46 -18.30 -4.48
C ARG A 36 -30.04 -18.81 -5.81
N ALA A 37 -30.78 -19.92 -5.79
CA ALA A 37 -31.36 -20.52 -7.01
C ALA A 37 -32.80 -20.05 -7.33
N ALA A 38 -33.45 -19.23 -6.48
CA ALA A 38 -34.87 -18.89 -6.60
C ALA A 38 -35.17 -17.48 -7.16
N ARG A 39 -34.26 -16.85 -7.91
CA ARG A 39 -34.53 -15.55 -8.58
C ARG A 39 -34.14 -15.50 -10.06
N ALA A 40 -34.14 -16.65 -10.72
CA ALA A 40 -33.90 -16.77 -12.15
C ALA A 40 -34.95 -17.66 -12.83
N ALA A 41 -36.24 -17.26 -12.78
CA ALA A 41 -37.27 -17.85 -13.65
C ALA A 41 -38.55 -17.00 -13.67
N LYS A 42 -38.68 -16.14 -14.69
CA LYS A 42 -39.91 -15.74 -15.41
C LYS A 42 -39.79 -14.31 -15.93
N ALA A 43 -39.28 -14.18 -17.15
CA ALA A 43 -39.69 -13.12 -18.06
C ALA A 43 -39.87 -13.78 -19.44
N ALA A 44 -41.11 -13.83 -19.91
CA ALA A 44 -41.43 -14.33 -21.24
C ALA A 44 -40.87 -13.37 -22.31
N PRO A 45 -40.47 -13.85 -23.49
CA PRO A 45 -40.01 -12.97 -24.57
C PRO A 45 -41.19 -12.22 -25.16
N VAL A 46 -41.10 -10.88 -25.18
CA VAL A 46 -41.95 -10.02 -26.00
C VAL A 46 -41.44 -10.13 -27.45
N PRO A 47 -42.30 -10.33 -28.47
CA PRO A 47 -41.86 -10.37 -29.86
C PRO A 47 -41.40 -8.96 -30.27
N MET A 48 -40.11 -8.83 -30.57
CA MET A 48 -39.54 -7.59 -31.12
C MET A 48 -40.02 -7.39 -32.56
N ALA A 49 -40.57 -6.21 -32.83
CA ALA A 49 -40.77 -5.70 -34.17
C ALA A 49 -39.42 -5.59 -34.91
N ALA A 50 -39.40 -6.09 -36.15
CA ALA A 50 -38.27 -5.96 -37.07
C ALA A 50 -38.06 -4.48 -37.43
N GLY A 51 -36.82 -3.98 -37.32
CA GLY A 51 -36.45 -2.67 -37.87
C GLY A 51 -35.57 -1.74 -37.03
N ALA A 52 -34.91 -2.20 -35.96
CA ALA A 52 -33.90 -1.39 -35.26
C ALA A 52 -32.49 -1.70 -35.82
N PRO A 53 -31.69 -0.68 -36.23
CA PRO A 53 -30.28 -0.90 -36.57
C PRO A 53 -29.53 -1.38 -35.31
N PRO A 54 -28.56 -2.30 -35.44
CA PRO A 54 -27.84 -2.81 -34.29
C PRO A 54 -27.16 -1.64 -33.55
N PRO A 55 -27.18 -1.63 -32.21
CA PRO A 55 -26.41 -0.64 -31.46
C PRO A 55 -24.94 -0.76 -31.88
N ALA A 56 -24.31 0.37 -32.21
CA ALA A 56 -22.88 0.44 -32.55
C ALA A 56 -22.08 -0.18 -31.39
N GLY A 57 -21.72 -1.44 -31.58
CA GLY A 57 -21.11 -2.28 -30.56
C GLY A 57 -19.74 -1.76 -30.20
N ARG A 58 -19.49 -1.70 -28.88
CA ARG A 58 -18.16 -1.68 -28.27
C ARG A 58 -17.21 -2.48 -29.16
N GLY A 59 -16.16 -1.84 -29.68
CA GLY A 59 -15.11 -2.56 -30.39
C GLY A 59 -14.70 -3.74 -29.53
N SER A 60 -14.89 -4.96 -30.04
CA SER A 60 -14.32 -6.12 -29.36
C SER A 60 -12.82 -5.85 -29.31
N LEU A 61 -12.29 -5.73 -28.10
CA LEU A 61 -10.88 -6.02 -27.91
C LEU A 61 -10.80 -7.52 -28.15
N ASP A 62 -10.68 -7.92 -29.42
CA ASP A 62 -10.37 -9.27 -29.81
C ASP A 62 -8.98 -9.55 -29.25
N TYR A 63 -8.96 -10.13 -28.04
CA TYR A 63 -7.75 -10.62 -27.43
C TYR A 63 -7.29 -11.81 -28.26
N ASP A 64 -6.12 -11.66 -28.86
CA ASP A 64 -5.45 -12.73 -29.56
C ASP A 64 -5.18 -13.89 -28.57
N PRO A 65 -5.78 -15.07 -28.79
CA PRO A 65 -5.60 -16.22 -27.90
C PRO A 65 -4.17 -16.78 -27.92
N GLU A 66 -3.35 -16.43 -28.93
CA GLU A 66 -1.93 -16.79 -29.00
C GLU A 66 -1.00 -15.73 -28.41
N ALA A 67 -1.52 -14.56 -28.00
CA ALA A 67 -0.71 -13.53 -27.38
C ALA A 67 -0.25 -13.99 -26.00
N LEU A 68 1.06 -14.23 -25.87
CA LEU A 68 1.70 -14.55 -24.60
C LEU A 68 1.67 -13.31 -23.70
N ILE A 69 0.75 -13.30 -22.73
CA ILE A 69 0.71 -12.28 -21.70
C ILE A 69 1.90 -12.50 -20.78
N GLN A 70 2.77 -11.50 -20.62
CA GLN A 70 3.91 -11.64 -19.72
C GLN A 70 3.43 -11.60 -18.25
N THR A 71 3.97 -12.49 -17.41
CA THR A 71 3.70 -12.48 -15.96
C THR A 71 4.53 -11.42 -15.24
N GLY A 72 5.59 -10.92 -15.88
CA GLY A 72 6.52 -9.95 -15.31
C GLY A 72 7.44 -10.56 -14.24
N PRO A 73 8.40 -9.80 -13.69
CA PRO A 73 9.26 -10.30 -12.64
C PRO A 73 8.51 -10.43 -11.30
N GLY A 74 9.00 -11.29 -10.42
CA GLY A 74 8.57 -11.33 -9.03
C GLY A 74 8.94 -10.01 -8.33
N LEU A 75 7.99 -9.46 -7.58
CA LEU A 75 8.15 -8.20 -6.84
C LEU A 75 8.48 -8.50 -5.38
N PRO A 76 9.48 -7.83 -4.78
CA PRO A 76 9.75 -7.96 -3.36
C PRO A 76 8.53 -7.56 -2.51
N ASP A 77 8.22 -8.33 -1.48
CA ASP A 77 7.08 -8.11 -0.58
C ASP A 77 7.46 -7.45 0.76
N TRP A 78 8.76 -7.28 1.03
CA TRP A 78 9.25 -6.66 2.24
C TRP A 78 9.39 -5.13 2.11
N SER A 79 9.21 -4.46 3.24
CA SER A 79 9.48 -3.03 3.39
C SER A 79 10.45 -2.81 4.54
N PHE A 80 11.44 -1.95 4.34
CA PHE A 80 12.39 -1.56 5.39
C PHE A 80 12.30 -0.05 5.65
N THR A 81 13.42 0.64 5.77
CA THR A 81 13.46 2.09 5.97
C THR A 81 12.93 2.83 4.76
N THR A 82 11.75 3.44 4.87
CA THR A 82 11.21 4.36 3.86
C THR A 82 11.80 5.76 4.07
N LEU A 83 12.46 6.29 3.04
CA LEU A 83 12.94 7.67 3.01
C LEU A 83 12.00 8.49 2.12
N ASN A 84 11.26 9.42 2.73
CA ASN A 84 10.39 10.33 1.99
C ASN A 84 11.21 11.52 1.49
N LEU A 85 11.28 11.70 0.17
CA LEU A 85 11.88 12.86 -0.47
C LEU A 85 10.76 13.82 -0.88
N SER A 86 10.71 14.99 -0.26
CA SER A 86 9.80 16.07 -0.63
C SER A 86 10.56 17.18 -1.36
N PHE A 87 9.99 17.68 -2.44
CA PHE A 87 10.55 18.79 -3.22
C PHE A 87 9.58 19.95 -3.21
N ASP A 88 10.08 21.15 -2.88
CA ASP A 88 9.30 22.37 -2.95
C ASP A 88 9.40 22.98 -4.36
N GLY A 89 8.30 22.93 -5.11
CA GLY A 89 8.19 23.51 -6.45
C GLY A 89 8.39 22.52 -7.62
N PRO A 90 8.27 23.00 -8.87
CA PRO A 90 8.38 22.15 -10.06
C PRO A 90 9.82 21.65 -10.30
N VAL A 91 9.98 20.34 -10.44
CA VAL A 91 11.27 19.67 -10.72
C VAL A 91 11.54 19.65 -12.22
N SER A 92 12.68 20.19 -12.66
CA SER A 92 13.10 20.15 -14.06
C SER A 92 13.64 18.77 -14.44
N ARG A 93 13.55 18.38 -15.72
CA ARG A 93 14.10 17.09 -16.23
C ARG A 93 15.62 16.97 -16.07
N THR A 94 16.34 18.05 -15.78
CA THR A 94 17.81 18.09 -15.66
C THR A 94 18.31 17.98 -14.22
N GLN A 95 17.43 18.06 -13.22
CA GLN A 95 17.83 17.91 -11.83
C GLN A 95 18.15 16.45 -11.50
N THR A 96 19.26 16.23 -10.79
CA THR A 96 19.70 14.90 -10.37
C THR A 96 19.83 14.83 -8.85
N VAL A 97 19.41 13.71 -8.26
CA VAL A 97 19.55 13.42 -6.82
C VAL A 97 20.57 12.30 -6.68
N ARG A 98 21.53 12.45 -5.76
CA ARG A 98 22.50 11.40 -5.42
C ARG A 98 22.31 10.97 -3.97
N LEU A 99 22.11 9.67 -3.77
CA LEU A 99 22.00 9.05 -2.46
C LEU A 99 23.31 8.33 -2.16
N TRP A 100 23.85 8.56 -0.96
CA TRP A 100 25.08 7.90 -0.48
C TRP A 100 24.69 6.88 0.58
N LEU A 101 24.87 5.59 0.28
CA LEU A 101 24.75 4.53 1.28
C LEU A 101 26.09 4.34 1.98
N VAL A 102 26.11 4.43 3.31
CA VAL A 102 27.27 4.08 4.12
C VAL A 102 27.31 2.56 4.26
N PRO A 103 28.38 1.87 3.81
CA PRO A 103 28.45 0.42 3.91
C PRO A 103 28.53 -0.03 5.38
N PRO A 104 28.07 -1.25 5.73
CA PRO A 104 28.03 -1.74 7.10
C PRO A 104 29.38 -1.63 7.85
N PHE A 105 30.49 -1.87 7.15
CA PHE A 105 31.84 -1.77 7.72
C PHE A 105 32.23 -0.32 8.10
N ALA A 106 31.88 0.67 7.28
CA ALA A 106 32.14 2.07 7.61
C ALA A 106 31.30 2.50 8.82
N ASN A 107 30.05 2.07 8.89
CA ASN A 107 29.21 2.32 10.07
C ASN A 107 29.78 1.65 11.34
N LEU A 108 30.33 0.44 11.22
CA LEU A 108 31.01 -0.25 12.32
C LEU A 108 32.21 0.56 12.84
N ILE A 109 33.09 1.05 11.96
CA ILE A 109 34.23 1.89 12.35
C ILE A 109 33.74 3.16 13.04
N LEU A 110 32.75 3.84 12.49
CA LEU A 110 32.18 5.06 13.09
C LEU A 110 31.56 4.78 14.47
N ALA A 111 30.90 3.63 14.64
CA ALA A 111 30.36 3.22 15.93
C ALA A 111 31.47 3.01 16.99
N PHE A 112 32.56 2.31 16.63
CA PHE A 112 33.74 2.18 17.51
C PHE A 112 34.37 3.54 17.82
N GLY A 113 34.52 4.41 16.82
CA GLY A 113 35.01 5.77 17.01
C GLY A 113 34.13 6.58 17.98
N ARG A 114 32.81 6.51 17.83
CA ARG A 114 31.84 7.16 18.73
C ARG A 114 31.97 6.63 20.17
N CYS A 115 32.07 5.32 20.35
CA CYS A 115 32.26 4.71 21.67
C CYS A 115 33.60 5.13 22.30
N ALA A 116 34.69 5.13 21.53
CA ALA A 116 36.01 5.54 22.01
C ALA A 116 36.03 7.02 22.42
N LEU A 117 35.44 7.91 21.61
CA LEU A 117 35.31 9.33 21.92
C LEU A 117 34.47 9.57 23.17
N LEU A 118 33.37 8.82 23.34
CA LEU A 118 32.53 8.93 24.53
C LEU A 118 33.26 8.44 25.79
N LEU A 119 34.00 7.32 25.71
CA LEU A 119 34.83 6.85 26.81
C LEU A 119 35.96 7.84 27.14
N ALA A 120 36.59 8.44 26.13
CA ALA A 120 37.59 9.48 26.31
C ALA A 120 37.01 10.72 27.00
N ALA A 121 35.82 11.17 26.59
CA ALA A 121 35.11 12.28 27.22
C ALA A 121 34.77 11.99 28.68
N LEU A 122 34.24 10.80 28.99
CA LEU A 122 33.96 10.36 30.36
C LEU A 122 35.23 10.27 31.21
N PHE A 123 36.32 9.77 30.64
CA PHE A 123 37.60 9.68 31.34
C PHE A 123 38.17 11.07 31.66
N LEU A 124 38.09 12.03 30.74
CA LEU A 124 38.49 13.42 30.96
C LEU A 124 37.63 14.09 32.03
N LEU A 125 36.31 13.85 32.04
CA LEU A 125 35.41 14.35 33.08
C LEU A 125 35.72 13.75 34.46
N ALA A 126 35.99 12.45 34.53
CA ALA A 126 36.35 11.77 35.79
C ALA A 126 37.73 12.17 36.33
N ARG A 127 38.63 12.67 35.46
CA ARG A 127 39.94 13.23 35.84
C ARG A 127 39.92 14.74 36.07
N ARG A 128 38.77 15.41 35.93
CA ARG A 128 38.67 16.87 36.15
C ARG A 128 39.13 17.28 37.54
N ASP A 129 38.93 16.43 38.55
CA ASP A 129 39.40 16.62 39.93
C ASP A 129 40.94 16.54 40.09
N ARG A 130 41.65 16.11 39.04
CA ARG A 130 43.12 15.97 38.99
C ARG A 130 43.78 16.76 37.86
N MET A 131 43.02 17.56 37.12
CA MET A 131 43.56 18.39 36.06
C MET A 131 44.01 19.71 36.71
N PRO A 132 45.31 20.04 36.73
CA PRO A 132 45.77 21.32 37.26
C PRO A 132 45.28 22.39 36.28
N TRP A 133 44.23 23.10 36.67
CA TRP A 133 43.89 24.36 36.01
C TRP A 133 45.10 25.28 36.21
N PRO A 134 45.63 25.95 35.16
CA PRO A 134 46.66 26.95 35.37
C PRO A 134 46.09 28.02 36.31
N ASP A 135 46.68 28.14 37.50
CA ASP A 135 46.32 29.14 38.50
C ASP A 135 46.55 30.53 37.93
N GLY A 136 45.47 31.13 37.40
CA GLY A 136 45.37 32.53 37.08
C GLY A 136 44.92 33.32 38.31
N GLN A 137 45.88 33.66 39.16
CA GLN A 137 45.95 34.83 40.05
C GLN A 137 44.74 35.18 40.96
N ALA A 138 44.96 34.92 42.26
CA ALA A 138 44.69 35.79 43.41
C ALA A 138 43.25 36.31 43.65
N ALA A 139 42.51 35.61 44.52
CA ALA A 139 41.62 36.22 45.50
C ALA A 139 41.59 35.39 46.81
N SER A 140 41.55 36.10 47.94
CA SER A 140 41.87 35.75 49.34
C SER A 140 41.28 34.45 49.96
N PRO A 141 41.90 33.94 51.06
CA PRO A 141 41.52 32.69 51.70
C PRO A 141 40.45 32.91 52.77
N ALA A 142 39.17 32.80 52.42
CA ALA A 142 38.09 32.72 53.41
C ALA A 142 36.80 32.15 52.81
N SER A 143 36.84 30.92 52.30
CA SER A 143 35.66 30.09 52.08
C SER A 143 36.11 28.64 51.92
N PRO A 144 35.57 27.66 52.66
CA PRO A 144 35.77 26.27 52.29
C PRO A 144 35.19 26.07 50.89
N PRO A 145 35.78 25.21 50.03
CA PRO A 145 35.19 24.91 48.74
C PRO A 145 33.74 24.44 48.98
N PRO A 146 32.78 24.75 48.10
CA PRO A 146 31.47 24.14 48.20
C PRO A 146 31.70 22.64 48.09
N ALA A 147 31.63 21.95 49.22
CA ALA A 147 31.43 20.52 49.26
C ALA A 147 30.15 20.32 48.47
N VAL A 148 30.30 19.89 47.22
CA VAL A 148 29.21 19.37 46.42
C VAL A 148 28.64 18.27 47.31
N PRO A 149 27.49 18.49 47.97
CA PRO A 149 27.04 17.56 48.99
C PRO A 149 26.90 16.21 48.31
N ALA A 150 27.28 15.11 48.97
CA ALA A 150 27.13 13.77 48.40
C ALA A 150 25.70 13.53 47.84
N ALA A 151 24.71 14.32 48.31
CA ALA A 151 23.36 14.43 47.75
C ALA A 151 23.28 14.86 46.26
N THR A 152 24.13 15.73 45.72
CA THR A 152 24.10 16.12 44.29
C THR A 152 24.84 15.14 43.39
N ALA A 153 25.86 14.44 43.88
CA ALA A 153 26.46 13.31 43.17
C ALA A 153 25.52 12.08 43.18
N VAL A 154 24.80 11.84 44.28
CA VAL A 154 23.75 10.81 44.38
C VAL A 154 22.50 11.21 43.60
N ALA A 155 22.12 12.49 43.55
CA ALA A 155 21.02 12.97 42.71
C ALA A 155 21.39 12.93 41.22
N LEU A 156 22.64 13.19 40.84
CA LEU A 156 23.10 13.04 39.45
C LEU A 156 23.22 11.56 39.07
N ALA A 157 23.67 10.69 39.98
CA ALA A 157 23.70 9.24 39.76
C ALA A 157 22.29 8.62 39.75
N LEU A 158 21.35 9.10 40.56
CA LEU A 158 19.94 8.68 40.56
C LEU A 158 19.15 9.26 39.39
N THR A 159 19.44 10.48 38.93
CA THR A 159 18.84 11.04 37.71
C THR A 159 19.43 10.41 36.46
N LEU A 160 20.73 10.07 36.44
CA LEU A 160 21.33 9.30 35.35
C LEU A 160 20.83 7.84 35.38
N ALA A 161 20.68 7.21 36.54
CA ALA A 161 20.07 5.89 36.68
C ALA A 161 18.57 5.90 36.32
N ALA A 162 17.84 6.97 36.64
CA ALA A 162 16.44 7.16 36.23
C ALA A 162 16.32 7.44 34.72
N LEU A 163 17.25 8.18 34.11
CA LEU A 163 17.31 8.38 32.66
C LEU A 163 17.70 7.09 31.91
N LEU A 164 18.62 6.27 32.46
CA LEU A 164 18.96 4.97 31.88
C LEU A 164 17.88 3.90 32.11
N ALA A 165 17.12 3.97 33.21
CA ALA A 165 15.98 3.09 33.48
C ALA A 165 14.71 3.51 32.72
N ALA A 166 14.58 4.78 32.31
CA ALA A 166 13.50 5.28 31.45
C ALA A 166 13.78 5.10 29.94
N ALA A 167 15.01 4.74 29.56
CA ALA A 167 15.39 4.52 28.17
C ALA A 167 14.67 3.37 27.43
N PRO A 168 14.18 2.26 28.05
CA PRO A 168 13.47 1.24 27.28
C PRO A 168 12.00 1.63 26.99
N ALA A 169 11.47 2.69 27.62
CA ALA A 169 10.09 3.16 27.35
C ALA A 169 10.01 4.19 26.22
N LEU A 170 11.10 4.91 25.92
CA LEU A 170 11.16 5.91 24.84
C LEU A 170 11.84 5.39 23.56
N ALA A 171 12.44 4.19 23.58
CA ALA A 171 13.05 3.55 22.42
C ALA A 171 12.15 2.54 21.70
N GLN A 172 10.87 2.38 22.13
CA GLN A 172 9.90 1.47 21.49
C GLN A 172 8.71 2.19 20.83
N THR A 173 8.72 3.53 20.72
CA THR A 173 7.81 4.25 19.81
C THR A 173 8.45 4.46 18.45
N SER A 174 8.95 3.38 17.85
CA SER A 174 8.92 3.19 16.39
C SER A 174 7.78 2.22 16.05
N GLY A 175 6.60 2.49 16.62
CA GLY A 175 5.33 1.96 16.16
C GLY A 175 4.91 2.75 14.94
N GLN A 176 5.07 2.10 13.79
CA GLN A 176 4.60 2.48 12.47
C GLN A 176 3.33 3.36 12.49
N ALA A 177 3.49 4.66 12.18
CA ALA A 177 2.42 5.42 11.56
C ALA A 177 2.55 5.19 10.05
N SER A 178 1.89 4.14 9.59
CA SER A 178 1.73 3.81 8.18
C SER A 178 1.23 5.03 7.42
N GLY A 179 1.93 5.36 6.33
CA GLY A 179 1.52 6.40 5.42
C GLY A 179 0.15 6.09 4.82
N GLN A 180 -0.80 6.98 5.08
CA GLN A 180 -1.66 7.49 4.03
C GLN A 180 -1.66 9.01 4.16
N ALA A 181 -1.29 9.70 3.07
CA ALA A 181 -1.51 11.13 2.96
C ALA A 181 -3.01 11.36 3.16
N PHE A 182 -3.36 11.99 4.29
CA PHE A 182 -4.74 12.30 4.60
C PHE A 182 -5.09 13.63 3.92
N PRO A 183 -6.13 13.68 3.07
CA PRO A 183 -7.17 12.65 2.89
C PRO A 183 -6.84 11.62 1.78
N PRO A 184 -7.16 10.33 1.96
CA PRO A 184 -6.93 9.29 0.97
C PRO A 184 -7.80 9.47 -0.28
N LYS A 185 -7.33 8.95 -1.43
CA LYS A 185 -8.02 9.06 -2.72
C LYS A 185 -9.46 8.55 -2.67
N ASP A 186 -9.70 7.44 -1.97
CA ASP A 186 -11.03 6.85 -1.82
C ASP A 186 -12.01 7.78 -1.10
N LEU A 187 -11.48 8.59 -0.17
CA LEU A 187 -12.26 9.63 0.51
C LEU A 187 -12.56 10.77 -0.45
N LEU A 188 -11.59 11.24 -1.23
CA LEU A 188 -11.83 12.27 -2.26
C LEU A 188 -12.84 11.80 -3.32
N ASP A 189 -12.75 10.55 -3.76
CA ASP A 189 -13.67 9.95 -4.72
C ASP A 189 -15.07 9.77 -4.10
N ALA A 190 -15.17 9.41 -2.81
CA ALA A 190 -16.45 9.36 -2.09
C ALA A 190 -17.08 10.74 -1.91
N TYR A 191 -16.29 11.78 -1.63
CA TYR A 191 -16.78 13.16 -1.56
C TYR A 191 -17.21 13.67 -2.94
N LYS A 192 -16.45 13.37 -4.00
CA LYS A 192 -16.83 13.67 -5.38
C LYS A 192 -18.16 13.01 -5.72
N ALA A 193 -18.29 11.70 -5.47
CA ALA A 193 -19.52 10.95 -5.74
C ALA A 193 -20.73 11.53 -5.00
N ARG A 194 -20.58 11.89 -3.72
CA ARG A 194 -21.65 12.51 -2.93
C ARG A 194 -22.00 13.93 -3.38
N LEU A 195 -21.01 14.74 -3.78
CA LEU A 195 -21.22 16.13 -4.20
C LEU A 195 -21.75 16.24 -5.63
N THR A 196 -21.47 15.27 -6.50
CA THR A 196 -21.95 15.22 -7.89
C THR A 196 -23.12 14.27 -8.09
N GLU A 197 -23.76 13.81 -7.02
CA GLU A 197 -24.91 12.91 -7.10
C GLU A 197 -26.08 13.63 -7.83
N PRO A 198 -26.59 13.09 -8.95
CA PRO A 198 -27.72 13.67 -9.65
C PRO A 198 -28.96 13.70 -8.75
N ALA A 199 -29.79 14.75 -8.89
CA ALA A 199 -31.09 14.76 -8.22
C ALA A 199 -31.93 13.55 -8.66
N ALA A 200 -32.74 12.99 -7.75
CA ALA A 200 -33.54 11.78 -8.00
C ALA A 200 -34.49 11.86 -9.21
N CYS A 201 -34.84 13.07 -9.65
CA CYS A 201 -35.69 13.31 -10.82
C CYS A 201 -34.93 13.29 -12.16
N PHE A 202 -33.61 13.19 -12.18
CA PHE A 202 -32.82 13.29 -13.42
C PHE A 202 -33.09 12.07 -14.33
N PRO A 203 -33.29 12.24 -15.66
CA PRO A 203 -33.20 13.48 -16.44
C PRO A 203 -34.50 14.33 -16.50
N ALA A 204 -35.62 13.85 -15.97
CA ALA A 204 -36.94 14.49 -16.04
C ALA A 204 -37.23 15.49 -14.89
N CYS A 205 -36.25 16.30 -14.48
CA CYS A 205 -36.42 17.27 -13.39
C CYS A 205 -37.16 18.55 -13.79
N LEU A 206 -37.50 18.71 -15.07
CA LEU A 206 -38.11 19.92 -15.63
C LEU A 206 -39.32 19.54 -16.49
N GLY A 207 -40.46 20.16 -16.25
CA GLY A 207 -41.67 20.00 -17.04
C GLY A 207 -42.26 21.35 -17.46
N SER A 208 -42.95 21.38 -18.61
CA SER A 208 -43.75 22.53 -19.04
C SER A 208 -45.23 22.14 -19.09
N PRO A 209 -46.01 22.40 -18.02
CA PRO A 209 -47.42 22.04 -18.00
C PRO A 209 -48.28 22.91 -18.93
N ARG A 210 -47.88 24.15 -19.20
CA ARG A 210 -48.66 25.08 -20.03
C ARG A 210 -47.81 26.18 -20.63
N ALA A 211 -48.13 26.59 -21.85
CA ALA A 211 -47.67 27.81 -22.45
C ALA A 211 -48.84 28.57 -23.10
N ASP A 212 -48.70 29.90 -23.19
CA ASP A 212 -49.63 30.78 -23.86
C ASP A 212 -48.82 31.70 -24.80
N MET A 213 -49.23 31.80 -26.06
CA MET A 213 -48.62 32.62 -27.10
C MET A 213 -49.63 33.65 -27.59
N GLU A 214 -49.30 34.93 -27.46
CA GLU A 214 -50.18 36.04 -27.81
C GLU A 214 -49.49 37.00 -28.77
N VAL A 215 -50.18 37.37 -29.84
CA VAL A 215 -49.80 38.50 -30.71
C VAL A 215 -50.73 39.65 -30.40
N ARG A 216 -50.19 40.69 -29.76
CA ARG A 216 -50.96 41.85 -29.30
C ARG A 216 -50.15 43.12 -29.45
N ASP A 217 -50.80 44.18 -29.93
CA ASP A 217 -50.23 45.53 -30.03
C ASP A 217 -48.86 45.57 -30.77
N GLY A 218 -48.73 44.76 -31.84
CA GLY A 218 -47.50 44.65 -32.64
C GLY A 218 -46.35 43.92 -31.94
N ARG A 219 -46.63 43.19 -30.85
CA ARG A 219 -45.65 42.42 -30.08
C ARG A 219 -46.01 40.95 -30.02
N LEU A 220 -44.99 40.11 -29.92
CA LEU A 220 -45.12 38.69 -29.62
C LEU A 220 -44.82 38.49 -28.13
N ILE A 221 -45.78 37.89 -27.41
CA ILE A 221 -45.69 37.58 -25.99
C ILE A 221 -45.76 36.06 -25.83
N LEU A 222 -44.73 35.47 -25.23
CA LEU A 222 -44.68 34.04 -24.91
C LEU A 222 -44.66 33.91 -23.39
N THR A 223 -45.66 33.26 -22.81
CA THR A 223 -45.72 32.94 -21.39
C THR A 223 -45.62 31.43 -21.20
N VAL A 224 -44.64 30.96 -20.45
CA VAL A 224 -44.40 29.54 -20.22
C VAL A 224 -44.41 29.27 -18.73
N ARG A 225 -45.19 28.29 -18.30
CA ARG A 225 -45.10 27.72 -16.96
C ARG A 225 -44.11 26.57 -16.97
N LEU A 226 -43.21 26.58 -16.01
CA LEU A 226 -42.15 25.60 -15.84
C LEU A 226 -42.17 25.05 -14.42
N ASP A 227 -42.20 23.73 -14.29
CA ASP A 227 -42.15 23.03 -13.01
C ASP A 227 -40.76 22.39 -12.86
N ALA A 228 -39.96 22.88 -11.91
CA ALA A 228 -38.61 22.41 -11.64
C ALA A 228 -38.55 21.62 -10.33
N ALA A 229 -38.32 20.31 -10.41
CA ALA A 229 -38.23 19.42 -9.25
C ALA A 229 -36.90 19.52 -8.48
N ALA A 230 -35.88 20.11 -9.11
CA ALA A 230 -34.58 20.42 -8.54
C ALA A 230 -34.02 21.70 -9.19
N ARG A 231 -32.97 22.30 -8.62
CA ARG A 231 -32.28 23.43 -9.25
C ARG A 231 -31.72 22.98 -10.61
N THR A 232 -32.20 23.56 -11.70
CA THR A 232 -31.93 23.10 -13.06
C THR A 232 -32.01 24.24 -14.07
N THR A 233 -31.54 24.01 -15.28
CA THR A 233 -31.60 24.99 -16.38
C THR A 233 -32.75 24.66 -17.31
N ALA A 234 -33.57 25.66 -17.65
CA ALA A 234 -34.67 25.51 -18.59
C ALA A 234 -34.35 26.19 -19.93
N PRO A 235 -34.47 25.48 -21.06
CA PRO A 235 -34.31 26.09 -22.37
C PRO A 235 -35.50 27.01 -22.67
N LEU A 236 -35.23 28.21 -23.17
CA LEU A 236 -36.27 29.16 -23.58
C LEU A 236 -36.72 28.88 -25.02
N PRO A 237 -38.01 29.13 -25.35
CA PRO A 237 -38.50 29.04 -26.73
C PRO A 237 -37.72 29.96 -27.67
N ARG A 238 -37.50 29.51 -28.90
CA ARG A 238 -36.76 30.26 -29.92
C ARG A 238 -37.68 30.60 -31.07
N VAL A 239 -37.62 31.85 -31.51
CA VAL A 239 -38.37 32.33 -32.68
C VAL A 239 -37.41 32.47 -33.86
N SER A 240 -37.87 32.14 -35.07
CA SER A 240 -37.08 32.25 -36.31
C SER A 240 -36.70 33.70 -36.63
N ASP A 241 -35.93 33.89 -37.70
CA ASP A 241 -35.61 35.21 -38.26
C ASP A 241 -34.84 36.14 -37.30
N GLY A 242 -34.07 35.55 -36.39
CA GLY A 242 -33.20 36.29 -35.47
C GLY A 242 -33.94 37.11 -34.43
N TRP A 243 -35.23 36.84 -34.20
CA TRP A 243 -36.04 37.50 -33.17
C TRP A 243 -35.41 37.35 -31.79
N ARG A 244 -35.40 38.45 -31.03
CA ARG A 244 -34.90 38.51 -29.65
C ARG A 244 -35.95 39.21 -28.78
N PRO A 245 -36.24 38.69 -27.59
CA PRO A 245 -37.12 39.38 -26.66
C PRO A 245 -36.44 40.65 -26.13
N ASP A 246 -37.21 41.74 -26.02
CA ASP A 246 -36.77 42.96 -25.35
C ASP A 246 -36.82 42.79 -23.83
N THR A 247 -37.75 41.95 -23.35
CA THR A 247 -37.93 41.65 -21.93
C THR A 247 -38.09 40.16 -21.70
N VAL A 248 -37.41 39.67 -20.66
CA VAL A 248 -37.58 38.32 -20.11
C VAL A 248 -37.79 38.45 -18.60
N SER A 249 -38.95 38.02 -18.11
CA SER A 249 -39.26 37.98 -16.68
C SER A 249 -39.41 36.55 -16.18
N LEU A 250 -38.98 36.33 -14.94
CA LEU A 250 -39.17 35.13 -14.14
C LEU A 250 -39.97 35.54 -12.91
N ASP A 251 -41.16 34.96 -12.74
CA ASP A 251 -42.07 35.23 -11.62
C ASP A 251 -42.32 36.73 -11.40
N ASP A 252 -42.67 37.41 -12.49
CA ASP A 252 -42.96 38.86 -12.56
C ASP A 252 -41.78 39.79 -12.20
N ALA A 253 -40.57 39.25 -12.05
CA ALA A 253 -39.32 40.00 -11.88
C ALA A 253 -38.39 39.83 -13.11
N PRO A 254 -37.49 40.79 -13.41
CA PRO A 254 -36.53 40.63 -14.51
C PRO A 254 -35.63 39.40 -14.31
N ALA A 255 -35.50 38.55 -15.34
CA ALA A 255 -34.67 37.35 -15.28
C ALA A 255 -33.17 37.74 -15.26
N ARG A 256 -32.44 37.35 -14.20
CA ARG A 256 -31.03 37.72 -14.00
C ARG A 256 -30.02 36.60 -14.30
N GLU A 257 -30.46 35.35 -14.34
CA GLU A 257 -29.59 34.17 -14.46
C GLU A 257 -29.77 33.46 -15.83
N LEU A 258 -29.54 34.21 -16.91
CA LEU A 258 -29.57 33.70 -18.28
C LEU A 258 -28.17 33.24 -18.72
N ILE A 259 -28.09 32.04 -19.29
CA ILE A 259 -26.85 31.48 -19.85
C ILE A 259 -27.07 31.08 -21.30
N ARG A 260 -26.04 31.20 -22.13
CA ARG A 260 -26.05 30.71 -23.51
C ARG A 260 -25.24 29.42 -23.58
N LEU A 261 -25.89 28.33 -24.00
CA LEU A 261 -25.28 27.01 -24.23
C LEU A 261 -25.40 26.72 -25.73
N GLY A 262 -24.32 26.99 -26.50
CA GLY A 262 -24.38 26.97 -27.96
C GLY A 262 -25.31 28.06 -28.52
N ASP A 263 -26.29 27.66 -29.33
CA ASP A 263 -27.31 28.54 -29.91
C ASP A 263 -28.61 28.62 -29.07
N GLU A 264 -28.64 28.01 -27.88
CA GLU A 264 -29.79 28.01 -26.98
C GLU A 264 -29.57 28.94 -25.79
N VAL A 265 -30.62 29.67 -25.41
CA VAL A 265 -30.65 30.47 -24.19
C VAL A 265 -31.38 29.67 -23.12
N HIS A 266 -30.71 29.47 -22.00
CA HIS A 266 -31.22 28.74 -20.84
C HIS A 266 -31.38 29.69 -19.66
N LEU A 267 -32.39 29.44 -18.84
CA LEU A 267 -32.66 30.16 -17.61
C LEU A 267 -32.42 29.24 -16.42
N LEU A 268 -31.64 29.71 -15.43
CA LEU A 268 -31.45 28.96 -14.19
C LEU A 268 -32.70 29.08 -13.32
N LEU A 269 -33.27 27.92 -12.95
CA LEU A 269 -34.46 27.82 -12.11
C LEU A 269 -34.11 27.17 -10.78
N SER A 270 -34.66 27.72 -9.71
CA SER A 270 -34.70 27.06 -8.41
C SER A 270 -35.74 25.93 -8.40
N ARG A 271 -35.81 25.14 -7.33
CA ARG A 271 -36.86 24.13 -7.19
C ARG A 271 -38.20 24.82 -6.93
N GLY A 272 -39.19 24.60 -7.78
CA GLY A 272 -40.51 25.23 -7.66
C GLY A 272 -41.28 25.29 -8.97
N VAL A 273 -42.42 25.97 -8.93
CA VAL A 273 -43.20 26.33 -10.11
C VAL A 273 -42.84 27.76 -10.47
N HIS A 274 -42.52 27.97 -11.73
CA HIS A 274 -42.03 29.24 -12.24
C HIS A 274 -42.84 29.68 -13.47
N ARG A 275 -43.06 30.99 -13.60
CA ARG A 275 -43.66 31.62 -14.77
C ARG A 275 -42.61 32.44 -15.49
N VAL A 276 -42.32 32.07 -16.73
CA VAL A 276 -41.40 32.80 -17.59
C VAL A 276 -42.22 33.54 -18.65
N ALA A 277 -42.06 34.85 -18.74
CA ALA A 277 -42.68 35.64 -19.80
C ALA A 277 -41.63 36.34 -20.65
N MET A 278 -41.75 36.22 -21.96
CA MET A 278 -40.87 36.83 -22.96
C MET A 278 -41.70 37.74 -23.85
N SER A 279 -41.25 38.98 -24.07
CA SER A 279 -41.92 39.90 -24.99
C SER A 279 -40.91 40.58 -25.90
N GLY A 280 -41.24 40.66 -27.19
CA GLY A 280 -40.42 41.33 -28.21
C GLY A 280 -41.30 41.88 -29.35
N PRO A 281 -40.71 42.64 -30.29
CA PRO A 281 -41.42 43.12 -31.47
C PRO A 281 -41.90 41.93 -32.32
N LEU A 282 -43.07 42.03 -32.96
CA LEU A 282 -43.55 40.97 -33.84
C LEU A 282 -42.60 40.80 -35.05
N PRO A 283 -42.23 39.57 -35.46
CA PRO A 283 -41.40 39.36 -36.65
C PRO A 283 -41.97 40.00 -37.93
N VAL A 284 -41.09 40.53 -38.77
CA VAL A 284 -41.46 41.24 -40.01
C VAL A 284 -41.81 40.28 -41.15
N ALA A 285 -41.33 39.04 -41.09
CA ALA A 285 -41.58 38.03 -42.12
C ALA A 285 -43.07 37.66 -42.25
N ASP A 286 -43.50 37.31 -43.46
CA ASP A 286 -44.86 36.82 -43.78
C ASP A 286 -45.15 35.46 -43.11
N SER A 287 -44.10 34.73 -42.72
CA SER A 287 -44.18 33.46 -41.99
C SER A 287 -43.01 33.38 -41.01
N PHE A 288 -43.27 33.00 -39.76
CA PHE A 288 -42.23 32.76 -38.76
C PHE A 288 -42.60 31.57 -37.87
N ALA A 289 -41.59 30.96 -37.25
CA ALA A 289 -41.72 29.73 -36.48
C ALA A 289 -41.24 29.91 -35.03
N VAL A 290 -41.95 29.31 -34.09
CA VAL A 290 -41.59 29.23 -32.67
C VAL A 290 -41.22 27.78 -32.35
N ASP A 291 -39.95 27.53 -32.07
CA ASP A 291 -39.39 26.25 -31.61
C ASP A 291 -39.51 26.17 -30.08
N TRP A 292 -40.06 25.07 -29.59
CA TRP A 292 -40.32 24.77 -28.17
C TRP A 292 -39.39 23.62 -27.71
N PRO A 293 -38.16 23.91 -27.23
CA PRO A 293 -37.21 22.87 -26.84
C PRO A 293 -37.72 21.98 -25.70
N LEU A 294 -38.51 22.55 -24.80
CA LEU A 294 -39.33 21.83 -23.83
C LEU A 294 -40.80 21.97 -24.23
N LEU A 295 -41.38 20.88 -24.74
CA LEU A 295 -42.76 20.86 -25.22
C LEU A 295 -43.76 21.15 -24.09
N PRO A 296 -44.64 22.17 -24.23
CA PRO A 296 -45.71 22.38 -23.28
C PRO A 296 -46.78 21.29 -23.44
N ARG A 297 -47.33 20.81 -22.32
CA ARG A 297 -48.46 19.86 -22.32
C ARG A 297 -49.72 20.46 -22.96
N PHE A 298 -49.87 21.77 -22.87
CA PHE A 298 -50.96 22.53 -23.45
C PHE A 298 -50.44 23.91 -23.91
N LEU A 299 -50.72 24.28 -25.16
CA LEU A 299 -50.39 25.58 -25.73
C LEU A 299 -51.66 26.30 -26.17
N ALA A 300 -51.94 27.46 -25.57
CA ALA A 300 -52.96 28.38 -26.07
C ALA A 300 -52.32 29.40 -27.01
N VAL A 301 -52.96 29.67 -28.16
CA VAL A 301 -52.47 30.65 -29.13
C VAL A 301 -53.56 31.66 -29.46
N THR A 302 -53.27 32.94 -29.24
CA THR A 302 -54.12 34.07 -29.60
C THR A 302 -53.35 34.97 -30.56
N ALA A 303 -53.48 34.73 -31.86
CA ALA A 303 -52.75 35.46 -32.89
C ALA A 303 -53.70 35.93 -34.01
N PRO A 304 -54.44 37.03 -33.83
CA PRO A 304 -55.36 37.52 -34.84
C PRO A 304 -54.63 37.90 -36.14
N GLY A 305 -55.16 37.46 -37.28
CA GLY A 305 -54.57 37.70 -38.60
C GLY A 305 -53.42 36.75 -38.98
N PHE A 306 -53.26 35.65 -38.26
CA PHE A 306 -52.30 34.60 -38.57
C PHE A 306 -52.96 33.22 -38.63
N GLN A 307 -52.65 32.45 -39.66
CA GLN A 307 -52.93 31.03 -39.76
C GLN A 307 -51.85 30.25 -38.99
N ILE A 308 -52.27 29.41 -38.05
CA ILE A 308 -51.36 28.65 -37.18
C ILE A 308 -51.22 27.22 -37.71
N ARG A 309 -49.98 26.72 -37.83
CA ARG A 309 -49.64 25.35 -38.18
C ARG A 309 -48.79 24.71 -37.08
N GLY A 310 -48.94 23.41 -36.86
CA GLY A 310 -48.22 22.68 -35.80
C GLY A 310 -48.90 22.76 -34.42
N LEU A 311 -50.20 23.06 -34.37
CA LEU A 311 -51.03 23.03 -33.16
C LEU A 311 -52.28 22.19 -33.41
N SER A 312 -52.54 21.18 -32.56
CA SER A 312 -53.75 20.36 -32.67
C SER A 312 -54.98 21.09 -32.12
N ALA A 313 -56.19 20.63 -32.48
CA ALA A 313 -57.45 21.15 -31.95
C ALA A 313 -57.57 21.00 -30.41
N ASP A 314 -56.83 20.07 -29.81
CA ASP A 314 -56.79 19.82 -28.36
C ASP A 314 -55.74 20.68 -27.63
N GLY A 315 -55.07 21.60 -28.33
CA GLY A 315 -54.05 22.48 -27.76
C GLY A 315 -52.70 21.80 -27.55
N ILE A 316 -52.43 20.68 -28.22
CA ILE A 316 -51.13 20.00 -28.19
C ILE A 316 -50.25 20.57 -29.31
N ALA A 317 -49.11 21.13 -28.94
CA ALA A 317 -48.15 21.70 -29.89
C ALA A 317 -47.20 20.64 -30.45
N GLU A 318 -46.89 20.72 -31.74
CA GLU A 318 -45.66 20.17 -32.29
C GLU A 318 -44.46 20.96 -31.75
N ARG A 319 -43.25 20.41 -31.91
CA ARG A 319 -42.03 21.09 -31.45
C ARG A 319 -41.87 22.48 -32.08
N VAL A 320 -42.33 22.65 -33.31
CA VAL A 320 -42.27 23.93 -34.02
C VAL A 320 -43.68 24.36 -34.40
N VAL A 321 -44.11 25.52 -33.91
CA VAL A 321 -45.40 26.14 -34.25
C VAL A 321 -45.16 27.29 -35.21
N ARG A 322 -45.76 27.23 -36.39
CA ARG A 322 -45.56 28.22 -37.46
C ARG A 322 -46.79 29.13 -37.60
N LEU A 323 -46.54 30.42 -37.72
CA LEU A 323 -47.54 31.45 -37.94
C LEU A 323 -47.35 32.03 -39.34
N ASP A 324 -48.35 31.85 -40.20
CA ASP A 324 -48.40 32.41 -41.55
C ASP A 324 -49.39 33.59 -41.54
N ARG A 325 -48.99 34.79 -41.98
CA ARG A 325 -49.88 35.96 -42.00
C ARG A 325 -51.03 35.74 -42.99
N GLU A 326 -52.27 35.93 -42.56
CA GLU A 326 -53.44 35.81 -43.43
C GLU A 326 -53.43 36.95 -44.46
N LYS A 327 -53.27 36.61 -45.74
CA LYS A 327 -53.48 37.54 -46.85
C LYS A 327 -54.98 37.62 -47.10
N LYS A 328 -55.53 38.84 -47.06
CA LYS A 328 -56.91 39.12 -47.45
C LYS A 328 -57.01 38.96 -48.97
N ASP A 329 -57.75 37.97 -49.43
CA ASP A 329 -57.96 37.66 -50.84
C ASP A 329 -58.43 38.90 -51.62
N ALA A 330 -57.63 39.33 -52.59
CA ALA A 330 -58.13 40.05 -53.75
C ALA A 330 -58.63 39.01 -54.76
N ALA A 331 -59.84 39.22 -55.25
CA ALA A 331 -60.55 38.38 -56.21
C ALA A 331 -59.80 38.24 -57.57
N PRO A 332 -60.14 37.23 -58.38
CA PRO A 332 -59.30 36.73 -59.47
C PRO A 332 -59.51 37.51 -60.76
N ASP A 333 -58.43 38.03 -61.35
CA ASP A 333 -58.43 38.49 -62.73
C ASP A 333 -58.14 37.31 -63.67
N ALA A 334 -59.18 36.93 -64.40
CA ALA A 334 -59.08 36.12 -65.61
C ALA A 334 -58.49 36.98 -66.73
N GLY A 335 -57.20 36.83 -66.99
CA GLY A 335 -56.49 37.44 -68.12
C GLY A 335 -55.25 36.60 -68.43
N GLY A 336 -55.32 35.84 -69.51
CA GLY A 336 -54.47 34.68 -69.74
C GLY A 336 -52.97 34.93 -69.81
N SER A 337 -52.22 33.90 -69.44
CA SER A 337 -51.11 33.37 -70.24
C SER A 337 -50.93 31.92 -69.80
N ALA A 338 -50.84 31.01 -70.77
CA ALA A 338 -50.39 29.65 -70.53
C ALA A 338 -49.11 29.67 -69.67
N PRO A 339 -48.96 28.80 -68.66
CA PRO A 339 -47.67 28.65 -68.02
C PRO A 339 -46.69 28.18 -69.11
N PRO A 340 -45.49 28.77 -69.22
CA PRO A 340 -44.47 28.18 -70.06
C PRO A 340 -44.20 26.79 -69.52
N SER A 341 -44.61 25.78 -70.29
CA SER A 341 -43.99 24.46 -70.30
C SER A 341 -42.49 24.68 -70.52
N GLY A 342 -41.76 24.70 -69.41
CA GLY A 342 -40.35 25.08 -69.42
C GLY A 342 -39.73 25.27 -68.04
N SER A 343 -40.29 24.69 -66.96
CA SER A 343 -39.42 24.30 -65.85
C SER A 343 -39.03 22.86 -66.12
N ALA A 344 -37.91 22.68 -66.81
CA ALA A 344 -37.22 21.40 -66.75
C ALA A 344 -36.99 21.14 -65.26
N THR A 345 -37.76 20.21 -64.69
CA THR A 345 -37.31 19.47 -63.52
C THR A 345 -35.94 18.93 -63.93
N SER A 346 -34.88 19.59 -63.48
CA SER A 346 -33.51 19.17 -63.71
C SER A 346 -33.40 17.76 -63.12
N ARG A 347 -33.57 16.74 -63.96
CA ARG A 347 -33.32 15.36 -63.60
C ARG A 347 -31.83 15.26 -63.42
N PHE A 348 -31.37 15.39 -62.18
CA PHE A 348 -29.98 15.14 -61.85
C PHE A 348 -29.70 13.66 -62.07
N ALA A 349 -28.57 13.34 -62.70
CA ALA A 349 -28.10 11.96 -62.75
C ALA A 349 -27.98 11.42 -61.31
N PRO A 350 -28.41 10.18 -61.05
CA PRO A 350 -28.34 9.62 -59.71
C PRO A 350 -26.89 9.59 -59.24
N PHE A 351 -26.65 10.18 -58.07
CA PHE A 351 -25.33 10.26 -57.46
C PHE A 351 -25.37 9.66 -56.06
N LEU A 352 -24.36 8.84 -55.75
CA LEU A 352 -24.27 8.08 -54.51
C LEU A 352 -23.00 8.46 -53.72
N HIS A 353 -22.98 8.09 -52.45
CA HIS A 353 -21.82 8.18 -51.59
C HIS A 353 -21.57 6.83 -50.92
N VAL A 354 -20.38 6.29 -51.12
CA VAL A 354 -19.94 4.97 -50.64
C VAL A 354 -18.98 5.15 -49.48
N SER A 355 -19.37 4.71 -48.30
CA SER A 355 -18.51 4.70 -47.11
C SER A 355 -18.03 3.27 -46.85
N ARG A 356 -16.72 3.05 -46.88
CA ARG A 356 -16.09 1.77 -46.51
C ARG A 356 -15.47 1.89 -45.13
N THR A 357 -15.88 1.03 -44.21
CA THR A 357 -15.21 0.86 -42.92
C THR A 357 -14.45 -0.47 -42.95
N ILE A 358 -13.12 -0.40 -42.92
CA ILE A 358 -12.23 -1.55 -42.99
C ILE A 358 -11.81 -1.89 -41.56
N ALA A 359 -12.45 -2.90 -40.98
CA ALA A 359 -12.12 -3.40 -39.66
C ALA A 359 -11.00 -4.44 -39.76
N MET A 360 -9.85 -4.13 -39.16
CA MET A 360 -8.68 -5.01 -39.14
C MET A 360 -8.56 -5.64 -37.75
N GLY A 361 -9.34 -6.69 -37.50
CA GLY A 361 -9.31 -7.52 -36.28
C GLY A 361 -8.51 -8.80 -36.47
N LEU A 362 -8.83 -9.87 -35.72
CA LEU A 362 -8.33 -11.21 -36.01
C LEU A 362 -8.82 -11.71 -37.39
N THR A 363 -10.08 -11.39 -37.72
CA THR A 363 -10.66 -11.54 -39.05
C THR A 363 -10.95 -10.15 -39.62
N TRP A 364 -10.45 -9.88 -40.82
CA TRP A 364 -10.71 -8.60 -41.47
C TRP A 364 -12.08 -8.60 -42.15
N SER A 365 -12.79 -7.49 -42.01
CA SER A 365 -14.10 -7.29 -42.62
C SER A 365 -14.25 -5.87 -43.13
N VAL A 366 -15.03 -5.71 -44.20
CA VAL A 366 -15.37 -4.41 -44.76
C VAL A 366 -16.87 -4.24 -44.65
N VAL A 367 -17.30 -3.14 -44.05
CA VAL A 367 -18.70 -2.70 -44.08
C VAL A 367 -18.80 -1.58 -45.10
N THR A 368 -19.59 -1.80 -46.14
CA THR A 368 -19.80 -0.84 -47.22
C THR A 368 -21.21 -0.27 -47.13
N ASP A 369 -21.32 1.01 -46.78
CA ASP A 369 -22.57 1.77 -46.75
C ASP A 369 -22.70 2.61 -48.02
N VAL A 370 -23.72 2.32 -48.82
CA VAL A 370 -24.05 3.07 -50.03
C VAL A 370 -25.24 3.95 -49.73
N THR A 371 -25.06 5.27 -49.84
CA THR A 371 -26.09 6.28 -49.55
C THR A 371 -26.42 7.09 -50.79
N ARG A 372 -27.71 7.33 -51.02
CA ARG A 372 -28.18 8.16 -52.12
C ARG A 372 -28.06 9.64 -51.72
N VAL A 373 -27.36 10.43 -52.54
CA VAL A 373 -27.22 11.90 -52.35
C VAL A 373 -28.20 12.65 -53.25
N SER A 374 -28.51 12.07 -54.41
CA SER A 374 -29.55 12.56 -55.33
C SER A 374 -30.98 12.37 -54.76
N PRO A 375 -31.98 13.16 -55.21
CA PRO A 375 -33.38 12.98 -54.80
C PRO A 375 -33.91 11.55 -55.06
N PRO A 376 -34.82 11.04 -54.22
CA PRO A 376 -35.51 9.77 -54.47
C PRO A 376 -36.50 9.90 -55.64
N GLY A 377 -36.87 8.78 -56.27
CA GLY A 377 -37.86 8.75 -57.36
C GLY A 377 -37.57 7.74 -58.47
N GLU A 378 -36.30 7.36 -58.66
CA GLU A 378 -35.88 6.36 -59.66
C GLU A 378 -34.98 5.29 -59.02
N ALA A 379 -35.06 4.06 -59.51
CA ALA A 379 -34.16 2.99 -59.08
C ALA A 379 -32.74 3.26 -59.60
N VAL A 380 -31.73 3.05 -58.76
CA VAL A 380 -30.32 3.30 -59.11
C VAL A 380 -29.57 2.00 -59.00
N ALA A 381 -28.96 1.55 -60.10
CA ALA A 381 -28.05 0.41 -60.13
C ALA A 381 -26.64 0.91 -60.42
N THR A 382 -25.67 0.53 -59.59
CA THR A 382 -24.25 0.83 -59.80
C THR A 382 -23.40 -0.39 -59.49
N GLU A 383 -22.26 -0.50 -60.17
CA GLU A 383 -21.22 -1.46 -59.84
C GLU A 383 -20.18 -0.79 -58.94
N ILE A 384 -19.88 -1.38 -57.79
CA ILE A 384 -18.84 -0.93 -56.87
C ILE A 384 -17.70 -1.95 -56.89
N ALA A 385 -16.47 -1.53 -57.18
CA ALA A 385 -15.32 -2.43 -57.21
C ALA A 385 -15.03 -2.98 -55.80
N LEU A 386 -14.86 -4.29 -55.67
CA LEU A 386 -14.44 -4.93 -54.42
C LEU A 386 -12.92 -4.76 -54.24
N LEU A 387 -12.46 -4.71 -53.00
CA LEU A 387 -11.03 -4.68 -52.69
C LEU A 387 -10.37 -6.03 -53.07
N PRO A 388 -9.05 -6.04 -53.32
CA PRO A 388 -8.34 -7.29 -53.55
C PRO A 388 -8.53 -8.27 -52.39
N GLY A 389 -9.04 -9.48 -52.68
CA GLY A 389 -9.32 -10.49 -51.67
C GLY A 389 -10.58 -10.24 -50.82
N GLU A 390 -11.44 -9.29 -51.21
CA GLU A 390 -12.76 -9.06 -50.60
C GLU A 390 -13.81 -10.05 -51.15
N SER A 391 -14.63 -10.60 -50.24
CA SER A 391 -15.73 -11.52 -50.54
C SER A 391 -17.00 -11.08 -49.81
N VAL A 392 -18.06 -10.78 -50.57
CA VAL A 392 -19.34 -10.33 -50.01
C VAL A 392 -20.00 -11.48 -49.24
N LEU A 393 -20.39 -11.21 -47.98
CA LEU A 393 -21.05 -12.19 -47.12
C LEU A 393 -22.59 -12.07 -47.17
N ASP A 394 -23.09 -10.94 -47.67
CA ASP A 394 -24.51 -10.61 -47.70
C ASP A 394 -25.20 -11.16 -48.96
N GLU A 395 -26.31 -11.88 -48.78
CA GLU A 395 -27.07 -12.46 -49.89
C GLU A 395 -27.81 -11.41 -50.74
N THR A 396 -28.00 -10.19 -50.21
CA THR A 396 -28.73 -9.12 -50.89
C THR A 396 -27.94 -8.45 -52.02
N VAL A 397 -26.61 -8.63 -52.06
CA VAL A 397 -25.72 -8.02 -53.04
C VAL A 397 -24.98 -9.10 -53.83
N LYS A 398 -25.22 -9.15 -55.15
CA LYS A 398 -24.52 -10.09 -56.03
C LYS A 398 -23.13 -9.55 -56.38
N ALA A 399 -22.10 -10.34 -56.10
CA ALA A 399 -20.73 -10.06 -56.53
C ALA A 399 -20.43 -10.79 -57.85
N VAL A 400 -20.07 -10.06 -58.91
CA VAL A 400 -19.72 -10.62 -60.22
C VAL A 400 -18.45 -9.91 -60.73
N GLY A 401 -17.44 -10.68 -61.14
CA GLY A 401 -16.23 -10.14 -61.75
C GLY A 401 -15.44 -9.14 -60.87
N GLY A 402 -15.41 -9.35 -59.55
CA GLY A 402 -14.73 -8.44 -58.61
C GLY A 402 -15.47 -7.13 -58.34
N LYS A 403 -16.75 -7.04 -58.71
CA LYS A 403 -17.61 -5.88 -58.42
C LYS A 403 -18.88 -6.33 -57.70
N ALA A 404 -19.35 -5.52 -56.76
CA ALA A 404 -20.65 -5.64 -56.14
C ALA A 404 -21.69 -4.88 -56.96
N LEU A 405 -22.75 -5.58 -57.40
CA LEU A 405 -23.89 -4.97 -58.06
C LEU A 405 -24.86 -4.46 -56.99
N VAL A 406 -24.89 -3.14 -56.80
CA VAL A 406 -25.75 -2.48 -55.81
C VAL A 406 -26.94 -1.85 -56.49
N THR A 407 -28.15 -2.23 -56.06
CA THR A 407 -29.41 -1.67 -56.58
C THR A 407 -30.21 -1.05 -55.44
N LEU A 408 -30.46 0.26 -55.51
CA LEU A 408 -31.33 1.01 -54.61
C LEU A 408 -32.70 1.20 -55.26
N GLN A 409 -33.77 0.80 -54.58
CA GLN A 409 -35.15 1.04 -55.04
C GLN A 409 -35.48 2.55 -55.04
N PRO A 410 -36.53 3.02 -55.77
CA PRO A 410 -36.86 4.44 -55.93
C PRO A 410 -36.99 5.24 -54.63
N ASP A 411 -37.50 4.62 -53.57
CA ASP A 411 -37.70 5.16 -52.22
C ASP A 411 -36.55 4.81 -51.25
N GLN A 412 -35.62 3.96 -51.67
CA GLN A 412 -34.51 3.50 -50.84
C GLN A 412 -33.34 4.50 -50.87
N GLN A 413 -32.99 5.00 -49.69
CA GLN A 413 -31.94 6.00 -49.47
C GLN A 413 -30.58 5.39 -49.08
N ARG A 414 -30.56 4.16 -48.56
CA ARG A 414 -29.34 3.49 -48.09
C ARG A 414 -29.41 1.98 -48.32
N LEU A 415 -28.27 1.40 -48.68
CA LEU A 415 -28.01 -0.03 -48.68
C LEU A 415 -26.67 -0.26 -47.99
N SER A 416 -26.58 -1.26 -47.12
CA SER A 416 -25.35 -1.62 -46.41
C SER A 416 -25.11 -3.10 -46.59
N PHE A 417 -23.86 -3.50 -46.84
CA PHE A 417 -23.48 -4.91 -46.90
C PHE A 417 -22.13 -5.12 -46.24
N THR A 418 -21.90 -6.35 -45.75
CA THR A 418 -20.64 -6.74 -45.12
C THR A 418 -19.91 -7.76 -45.97
N SER A 419 -18.60 -7.59 -46.05
CA SER A 419 -17.68 -8.48 -46.75
C SER A 419 -16.58 -8.98 -45.82
N LYS A 420 -16.08 -10.19 -46.07
CA LYS A 420 -14.83 -10.69 -45.49
C LYS A 420 -13.67 -10.25 -46.39
N LEU A 421 -12.58 -9.75 -45.78
CA LEU A 421 -11.38 -9.34 -46.48
C LEU A 421 -10.22 -10.28 -46.12
N ALA A 422 -9.44 -10.71 -47.11
CA ALA A 422 -8.22 -11.47 -46.86
C ALA A 422 -7.16 -10.58 -46.19
N VAL A 423 -6.42 -11.13 -45.22
CA VAL A 423 -5.32 -10.43 -44.56
C VAL A 423 -4.13 -10.35 -45.53
N THR A 424 -3.65 -9.15 -45.81
CA THR A 424 -2.49 -8.90 -46.67
C THR A 424 -1.51 -7.93 -46.00
N PRO A 425 -0.19 -8.04 -46.28
CA PRO A 425 0.81 -7.13 -45.72
C PRO A 425 0.71 -5.72 -46.31
N GLU A 426 0.05 -5.57 -47.45
CA GLU A 426 -0.19 -4.30 -48.13
C GLU A 426 -1.63 -4.29 -48.64
N LEU A 427 -2.37 -3.23 -48.32
CA LEU A 427 -3.74 -3.00 -48.80
C LEU A 427 -3.77 -1.70 -49.61
N ILE A 428 -4.20 -1.80 -50.87
CA ILE A 428 -4.27 -0.67 -51.80
C ILE A 428 -5.75 -0.32 -52.01
N LEU A 429 -6.09 0.94 -51.73
CA LEU A 429 -7.41 1.54 -51.91
C LEU A 429 -7.31 2.59 -53.02
N ALA A 430 -8.04 2.42 -54.13
CA ALA A 430 -8.00 3.34 -55.28
C ALA A 430 -9.39 3.89 -55.57
N ALA A 431 -9.50 5.23 -55.64
CA ALA A 431 -10.76 5.89 -55.91
C ALA A 431 -11.08 5.84 -57.42
N PRO A 432 -12.29 5.39 -57.82
CA PRO A 432 -12.63 5.22 -59.22
C PRO A 432 -12.74 6.55 -59.96
N THR A 433 -12.33 6.58 -61.24
CA THR A 433 -12.50 7.72 -62.13
C THR A 433 -13.80 7.60 -62.92
N GLY A 434 -14.58 8.68 -63.01
CA GLY A 434 -15.83 8.72 -63.78
C GLY A 434 -17.01 7.91 -63.19
N ALA A 435 -16.93 7.49 -61.93
CA ALA A 435 -18.02 6.78 -61.25
C ALA A 435 -19.14 7.76 -60.81
N PRO A 436 -20.41 7.32 -60.79
CA PRO A 436 -21.54 8.12 -60.30
C PRO A 436 -21.61 8.16 -58.76
N PHE A 437 -20.44 8.08 -58.09
CA PHE A 437 -20.34 8.11 -56.64
C PHE A 437 -18.98 8.61 -56.16
N THR A 438 -18.93 9.07 -54.92
CA THR A 438 -17.68 9.33 -54.19
C THR A 438 -17.47 8.31 -53.08
N GLU A 439 -16.21 8.11 -52.69
CA GLU A 439 -15.87 7.19 -51.60
C GLU A 439 -15.38 7.91 -50.34
N THR A 440 -15.57 7.28 -49.19
CA THR A 440 -14.88 7.60 -47.95
C THR A 440 -14.37 6.31 -47.33
N TRP A 441 -13.10 6.29 -46.96
CA TRP A 441 -12.46 5.11 -46.37
C TRP A 441 -12.15 5.38 -44.91
N THR A 442 -12.63 4.52 -44.03
CA THR A 442 -12.32 4.54 -42.60
C THR A 442 -11.53 3.30 -42.27
N LEU A 443 -10.30 3.46 -41.79
CA LEU A 443 -9.53 2.33 -41.24
C LEU A 443 -9.88 2.19 -39.76
N ALA A 444 -10.16 0.96 -39.32
CA ALA A 444 -10.40 0.62 -37.93
C ALA A 444 -9.48 -0.55 -37.52
N PRO A 445 -8.17 -0.28 -37.35
CA PRO A 445 -7.22 -1.29 -36.89
C PRO A 445 -7.42 -1.63 -35.41
N SER A 446 -7.33 -2.91 -35.08
CA SER A 446 -7.21 -3.36 -33.69
C SER A 446 -5.76 -3.23 -33.20
N PRO A 447 -5.51 -3.23 -31.87
CA PRO A 447 -4.16 -3.06 -31.31
C PRO A 447 -3.14 -4.15 -31.69
N ILE A 448 -3.59 -5.27 -32.27
CA ILE A 448 -2.72 -6.36 -32.74
C ILE A 448 -2.09 -6.07 -34.11
N TRP A 449 -2.51 -4.99 -34.80
CA TRP A 449 -1.96 -4.58 -36.08
C TRP A 449 -1.30 -3.21 -35.97
N GLU A 450 -0.10 -3.10 -36.53
CA GLU A 450 0.53 -1.85 -36.89
C GLU A 450 0.10 -1.50 -38.32
N VAL A 451 -0.43 -0.29 -38.51
CA VAL A 451 -0.84 0.21 -39.83
C VAL A 451 -0.07 1.48 -40.19
N ALA A 452 0.52 1.47 -41.39
CA ALA A 452 1.32 2.56 -41.94
C ALA A 452 0.69 3.05 -43.25
N PRO A 453 -0.31 3.95 -43.18
CA PRO A 453 -0.91 4.55 -44.37
C PRO A 453 0.04 5.55 -45.06
N SER A 454 0.07 5.52 -46.39
CA SER A 454 0.89 6.39 -47.23
C SER A 454 0.13 6.84 -48.50
N GLY A 455 0.55 7.97 -49.08
CA GLY A 455 -0.06 8.54 -50.28
C GLY A 455 -1.10 9.64 -50.00
N LEU A 456 -2.15 9.31 -49.23
CA LEU A 456 -3.25 10.24 -48.93
C LEU A 456 -3.25 10.70 -47.46
N PRO A 457 -3.37 12.01 -47.17
CA PRO A 457 -3.51 12.49 -45.80
C PRO A 457 -4.92 12.24 -45.25
N PRO A 458 -5.07 11.86 -43.97
CA PRO A 458 -6.38 11.67 -43.37
C PRO A 458 -7.07 13.01 -43.12
N SER A 459 -8.38 13.07 -43.39
CA SER A 459 -9.25 14.20 -43.03
C SER A 459 -9.54 14.25 -41.53
N ARG A 460 -9.44 13.10 -40.86
CA ARG A 460 -9.56 12.94 -39.41
C ARG A 460 -8.76 11.72 -38.98
N THR A 461 -7.98 11.82 -37.91
CA THR A 461 -7.12 10.71 -37.42
C THR A 461 -7.77 9.93 -36.28
N PHE A 462 -8.43 10.63 -35.36
CA PHE A 462 -9.08 10.06 -34.18
C PHE A 462 -10.58 10.28 -34.23
N ASP A 463 -11.34 9.32 -33.72
CA ASP A 463 -12.77 9.49 -33.51
C ASP A 463 -13.06 10.35 -32.25
N PRO A 464 -14.33 10.74 -32.00
CA PRO A 464 -14.68 11.51 -30.80
C PRO A 464 -14.40 10.81 -29.46
N ALA A 465 -14.17 9.49 -29.47
CA ALA A 465 -13.79 8.71 -28.30
C ALA A 465 -12.26 8.60 -28.12
N GLY A 466 -11.48 9.24 -29.00
CA GLY A 466 -10.02 9.22 -28.98
C GLY A 466 -9.39 7.95 -29.56
N GLN A 467 -10.17 7.08 -30.22
CA GLN A 467 -9.64 5.88 -30.87
C GLN A 467 -8.98 6.23 -32.20
N TYR A 468 -7.86 5.57 -32.52
CA TYR A 468 -7.20 5.70 -33.81
C TYR A 468 -8.09 5.09 -34.91
N ARG A 469 -8.74 5.95 -35.69
CA ARG A 469 -9.69 5.59 -36.76
C ARG A 469 -9.59 6.61 -37.89
N PRO A 470 -8.51 6.56 -38.69
CA PRO A 470 -8.28 7.57 -39.71
C PRO A 470 -9.31 7.47 -40.84
N VAL A 471 -9.81 8.63 -41.26
CA VAL A 471 -10.83 8.79 -42.31
C VAL A 471 -10.22 9.51 -43.51
N TYR A 472 -10.32 8.90 -44.69
CA TYR A 472 -9.80 9.39 -45.95
C TYR A 472 -10.95 9.70 -46.90
N ARG A 473 -10.83 10.83 -47.62
CA ARG A 473 -11.81 11.30 -48.60
C ARG A 473 -11.09 11.55 -49.92
N PRO A 474 -10.85 10.50 -50.71
CA PRO A 474 -10.04 10.60 -51.93
C PRO A 474 -10.78 11.32 -53.06
N TRP A 475 -10.04 12.04 -53.89
CA TRP A 475 -10.49 12.49 -55.20
C TRP A 475 -10.42 11.35 -56.23
N PRO A 476 -11.20 11.41 -57.33
CA PRO A 476 -11.13 10.41 -58.39
C PRO A 476 -9.69 10.19 -58.90
N GLY A 477 -9.22 8.94 -58.86
CA GLY A 477 -7.86 8.56 -59.27
C GLY A 477 -6.81 8.56 -58.15
N GLU A 478 -7.11 9.07 -56.96
CA GLU A 478 -6.18 9.01 -55.83
C GLU A 478 -6.13 7.61 -55.21
N THR A 479 -4.97 7.26 -54.64
CA THR A 479 -4.71 5.94 -54.07
C THR A 479 -4.14 6.06 -52.65
N LEU A 480 -4.63 5.23 -51.73
CA LEU A 480 -4.11 5.04 -50.38
C LEU A 480 -3.48 3.65 -50.28
N THR A 481 -2.20 3.62 -49.94
CA THR A 481 -1.47 2.38 -49.67
C THR A 481 -1.30 2.22 -48.17
N VAL A 482 -1.80 1.12 -47.61
CA VAL A 482 -1.73 0.81 -46.19
C VAL A 482 -0.79 -0.38 -46.00
N GLY A 483 0.40 -0.13 -45.46
CA GLY A 483 1.27 -1.19 -44.96
C GLY A 483 0.70 -1.75 -43.67
N VAL A 484 0.62 -3.06 -43.54
CA VAL A 484 0.06 -3.73 -42.35
C VAL A 484 1.02 -4.78 -41.84
N ALA A 485 1.39 -4.68 -40.57
CA ALA A 485 2.27 -5.61 -39.90
C ALA A 485 1.65 -6.06 -38.57
N ARG A 486 1.86 -7.32 -38.20
CA ARG A 486 1.54 -7.80 -36.85
C ARG A 486 2.80 -7.69 -36.00
N PRO A 487 2.82 -6.86 -34.94
CA PRO A 487 3.97 -6.78 -34.05
C PRO A 487 4.24 -8.15 -33.42
N GLY A 488 5.52 -8.54 -33.35
CA GLY A 488 5.93 -9.75 -32.65
C GLY A 488 5.74 -9.62 -31.13
N PRO A 489 5.65 -10.74 -30.40
CA PRO A 489 5.58 -10.70 -28.94
C PRO A 489 6.86 -10.08 -28.37
N ALA A 490 6.70 -9.18 -27.40
CA ALA A 490 7.82 -8.66 -26.64
C ALA A 490 8.49 -9.79 -25.83
N PRO A 491 9.82 -9.81 -25.68
CA PRO A 491 10.49 -10.77 -24.82
C PRO A 491 10.08 -10.54 -23.37
N GLY A 492 9.78 -11.62 -22.64
CA GLY A 492 9.45 -11.54 -21.21
C GLY A 492 9.03 -12.88 -20.64
N GLU A 493 9.00 -12.93 -19.30
CA GLU A 493 8.68 -14.15 -18.57
C GLU A 493 7.20 -14.53 -18.72
N THR A 494 6.95 -15.83 -18.88
CA THR A 494 5.60 -16.42 -18.96
C THR A 494 5.27 -17.28 -17.73
N LEU A 495 6.25 -17.49 -16.85
CA LEU A 495 6.14 -18.06 -15.53
C LEU A 495 6.80 -17.07 -14.56
N THR A 496 6.28 -16.93 -13.35
CA THR A 496 6.94 -16.14 -12.31
C THR A 496 6.71 -16.83 -10.98
N ILE A 497 7.77 -17.08 -10.22
CA ILE A 497 7.65 -17.51 -8.82
C ILE A 497 7.70 -16.24 -7.96
N ASP A 498 6.55 -15.85 -7.40
CA ASP A 498 6.40 -14.63 -6.62
C ASP A 498 6.91 -14.81 -5.18
N SER A 499 6.84 -16.02 -4.63
CA SER A 499 7.39 -16.34 -3.30
C SER A 499 7.79 -17.81 -3.20
N ALA A 500 8.88 -18.09 -2.49
CA ALA A 500 9.29 -19.45 -2.16
C ALA A 500 9.67 -19.56 -0.68
N GLN A 501 8.89 -20.31 0.10
CA GLN A 501 9.13 -20.49 1.54
C GLN A 501 9.53 -21.93 1.81
N LEU A 502 10.81 -22.14 2.11
CA LEU A 502 11.38 -23.42 2.49
C LEU A 502 11.48 -23.49 4.01
N ARG A 503 10.71 -24.37 4.63
CA ARG A 503 10.81 -24.67 6.06
C ARG A 503 11.41 -26.05 6.26
N VAL A 504 12.40 -26.13 7.13
CA VAL A 504 13.18 -27.32 7.42
C VAL A 504 13.09 -27.59 8.91
N SER A 505 12.37 -28.64 9.30
CA SER A 505 12.34 -29.14 10.66
C SER A 505 13.39 -30.24 10.80
N ARG A 506 14.46 -29.97 11.54
CA ARG A 506 15.51 -30.96 11.79
C ARG A 506 15.17 -31.77 13.03
N GLY A 507 15.00 -33.08 12.90
CA GLY A 507 14.94 -34.02 14.02
C GLY A 507 16.32 -34.60 14.36
N GLU A 508 16.38 -35.47 15.37
CA GLU A 508 17.65 -36.14 15.72
C GLU A 508 18.16 -37.07 14.62
N ARG A 509 17.24 -37.74 13.90
CA ARG A 509 17.56 -38.77 12.91
C ARG A 509 17.09 -38.43 11.49
N LEU A 510 15.99 -37.69 11.38
CA LEU A 510 15.33 -37.36 10.12
C LEU A 510 15.15 -35.85 10.02
N ALA A 511 15.14 -35.33 8.79
CA ALA A 511 14.73 -33.96 8.51
C ALA A 511 13.44 -33.98 7.70
N GLU A 512 12.48 -33.13 8.08
CA GLU A 512 11.24 -32.92 7.35
C GLU A 512 11.27 -31.52 6.75
N SER A 513 11.03 -31.42 5.44
CA SER A 513 11.10 -30.16 4.72
C SER A 513 9.78 -29.91 3.99
N SER A 514 9.37 -28.65 3.99
CA SER A 514 8.19 -28.17 3.27
C SER A 514 8.55 -26.93 2.46
N LEU A 515 8.28 -26.95 1.16
CA LEU A 515 8.44 -25.84 0.24
C LEU A 515 7.06 -25.35 -0.20
N ALA A 516 6.71 -24.14 0.18
CA ALA A 516 5.50 -23.45 -0.28
C ALA A 516 5.88 -22.42 -1.36
N LEU A 517 5.31 -22.57 -2.56
CA LEU A 517 5.53 -21.68 -3.70
C LEU A 517 4.24 -20.96 -4.06
N ARG A 518 4.37 -19.68 -4.43
CA ARG A 518 3.34 -18.95 -5.17
C ARG A 518 3.87 -18.65 -6.54
N LEU A 519 3.16 -19.08 -7.57
CA LEU A 519 3.58 -18.87 -8.95
C LEU A 519 2.43 -18.38 -9.82
N ARG A 520 2.76 -17.58 -10.83
CA ARG A 520 1.85 -17.12 -11.87
C ARG A 520 2.34 -17.65 -13.21
N ALA A 521 1.44 -18.20 -14.00
CA ALA A 521 1.73 -18.67 -15.35
C ALA A 521 0.77 -18.04 -16.36
N ALA A 522 1.30 -17.58 -17.48
CA ALA A 522 0.54 -17.03 -18.59
C ALA A 522 -0.14 -18.11 -19.45
N ARG A 523 0.49 -19.29 -19.51
CA ARG A 523 0.03 -20.43 -20.30
C ARG A 523 0.20 -21.73 -19.52
N GLY A 524 -0.55 -22.75 -19.94
CA GLY A 524 -0.37 -24.09 -19.40
C GLY A 524 1.01 -24.65 -19.77
N GLN A 525 1.78 -25.13 -18.80
CA GLN A 525 3.10 -25.73 -19.01
C GLN A 525 3.45 -26.69 -17.87
N ARG A 526 4.49 -27.51 -18.04
CA ARG A 526 5.05 -28.33 -16.96
C ARG A 526 6.13 -27.53 -16.25
N HIS A 527 6.08 -27.51 -14.93
CA HIS A 527 7.13 -26.95 -14.09
C HIS A 527 7.84 -28.09 -13.36
N ALA A 528 9.16 -27.97 -13.23
CA ALA A 528 10.02 -28.98 -12.63
C ALA A 528 10.83 -28.35 -11.51
N LEU A 529 10.81 -28.99 -10.34
CA LEU A 529 11.64 -28.66 -9.19
C LEU A 529 12.68 -29.77 -9.01
N THR A 530 13.90 -29.43 -8.59
CA THR A 530 14.92 -30.41 -8.24
C THR A 530 15.15 -30.39 -6.74
N LEU A 531 14.83 -31.50 -6.08
CA LEU A 531 15.07 -31.75 -4.67
C LEU A 531 16.42 -32.48 -4.46
N PRO A 532 16.91 -32.54 -3.22
CA PRO A 532 18.07 -33.37 -2.88
C PRO A 532 17.86 -34.84 -3.29
N ALA A 533 18.94 -35.51 -3.68
CA ALA A 533 18.89 -36.89 -4.18
C ALA A 533 18.40 -37.92 -3.14
N ASP A 534 18.51 -37.60 -1.84
CA ASP A 534 18.07 -38.40 -0.70
C ASP A 534 16.66 -38.06 -0.21
N ALA A 535 15.89 -37.26 -0.97
CA ALA A 535 14.51 -36.94 -0.66
C ALA A 535 13.59 -38.16 -0.81
N THR A 536 12.88 -38.49 0.26
CA THR A 536 11.91 -39.60 0.37
C THR A 536 10.55 -39.09 0.85
N GLN A 537 9.50 -39.89 0.71
CA GLN A 537 8.14 -39.54 1.14
C GLN A 537 7.67 -38.18 0.59
N ILE A 538 7.89 -37.96 -0.70
CA ILE A 538 7.53 -36.71 -1.37
C ILE A 538 6.01 -36.66 -1.56
N LYS A 539 5.39 -35.59 -1.07
CA LYS A 539 3.99 -35.27 -1.25
C LYS A 539 3.85 -33.89 -1.88
N LEU A 540 3.13 -33.83 -3.01
CA LEU A 540 2.85 -32.63 -3.78
C LEU A 540 1.37 -32.26 -3.70
N VAL A 541 1.09 -31.01 -3.34
CA VAL A 541 -0.25 -30.42 -3.32
C VAL A 541 -0.23 -29.17 -4.20
N VAL A 542 -1.12 -29.11 -5.19
CA VAL A 542 -1.30 -27.96 -6.08
C VAL A 542 -2.73 -27.45 -5.91
N ASP A 543 -2.89 -26.17 -5.59
CA ASP A 543 -4.18 -25.51 -5.33
C ASP A 543 -5.06 -26.28 -4.33
N GLY A 544 -4.44 -26.79 -3.26
CA GLY A 544 -5.11 -27.56 -2.21
C GLY A 544 -5.47 -29.00 -2.57
N ARG A 545 -5.10 -29.48 -3.77
CA ARG A 545 -5.34 -30.86 -4.20
C ARG A 545 -4.03 -31.64 -4.31
N GLU A 546 -3.99 -32.79 -3.66
CA GLU A 546 -2.88 -33.73 -3.80
C GLU A 546 -2.79 -34.18 -5.26
N THR A 547 -1.63 -33.96 -5.86
CA THR A 547 -1.40 -34.15 -7.30
C THR A 547 -0.25 -35.11 -7.49
N ALA A 548 -0.44 -36.13 -8.33
CA ALA A 548 0.65 -37.02 -8.71
C ALA A 548 1.74 -36.21 -9.44
N TYR A 549 2.99 -36.41 -9.05
CA TYR A 549 4.14 -35.81 -9.71
C TYR A 549 4.81 -36.82 -10.63
N GLY A 550 5.34 -36.34 -11.75
CA GLY A 550 6.26 -37.11 -12.57
C GLY A 550 7.63 -37.12 -11.91
N SER A 551 7.94 -38.18 -11.17
CA SER A 551 9.32 -38.65 -11.00
C SER A 551 9.44 -39.84 -11.93
N ASP A 552 10.36 -39.81 -12.88
CA ASP A 552 10.38 -40.81 -13.96
C ASP A 552 10.99 -42.15 -13.47
N PRO A 553 11.02 -43.21 -14.28
CA PRO A 553 10.04 -44.27 -14.27
C PRO A 553 10.76 -45.59 -13.98
N ALA A 554 10.40 -46.31 -12.92
CA ALA A 554 10.82 -47.71 -12.79
C ALA A 554 10.18 -48.65 -13.86
N ALA A 555 9.82 -48.14 -15.06
CA ALA A 555 9.07 -48.82 -16.10
C ALA A 555 9.64 -48.71 -17.53
N SER A 556 10.76 -48.04 -17.80
CA SER A 556 11.39 -48.11 -19.13
C SER A 556 12.90 -47.91 -19.06
N GLY A 557 13.65 -48.96 -19.38
CA GLY A 557 15.11 -48.93 -19.45
C GLY A 557 15.59 -48.07 -20.61
N GLU A 558 16.01 -46.85 -20.32
CA GLU A 558 17.17 -46.12 -20.85
C GLU A 558 17.11 -44.67 -20.37
N ALA A 559 18.11 -44.26 -19.57
CA ALA A 559 18.39 -42.90 -19.06
C ALA A 559 17.18 -42.05 -18.60
N GLY A 560 16.57 -42.42 -17.47
CA GLY A 560 15.60 -41.56 -16.77
C GLY A 560 16.24 -40.29 -16.13
N PRO A 561 15.44 -39.25 -15.83
CA PRO A 561 15.86 -38.05 -15.10
C PRO A 561 16.49 -38.36 -13.74
N PRO A 562 17.31 -37.42 -13.22
CA PRO A 562 18.04 -37.60 -11.97
C PRO A 562 17.09 -37.79 -10.78
N PRO A 563 17.50 -38.57 -9.76
CA PRO A 563 16.74 -38.71 -8.51
C PRO A 563 16.49 -37.32 -7.89
N GLY A 564 15.25 -37.07 -7.44
CA GLY A 564 14.86 -35.81 -6.80
C GLY A 564 14.14 -34.80 -7.71
N ARG A 565 13.92 -35.08 -9.01
CA ARG A 565 13.13 -34.20 -9.88
C ARG A 565 11.63 -34.41 -9.70
N VAL A 566 10.89 -33.35 -9.39
CA VAL A 566 9.43 -33.32 -9.20
C VAL A 566 8.81 -32.46 -10.28
N GLU A 567 8.13 -33.10 -11.24
CA GLU A 567 7.42 -32.38 -12.31
C GLU A 567 5.91 -32.38 -12.12
N PHE A 568 5.28 -31.23 -12.38
CA PHE A 568 3.84 -31.09 -12.30
C PHE A 568 3.29 -30.08 -13.33
N PRO A 569 2.05 -30.27 -13.80
CA PRO A 569 1.40 -29.34 -14.71
C PRO A 569 0.92 -28.08 -13.98
N VAL A 570 1.19 -26.92 -14.56
CA VAL A 570 0.71 -25.60 -14.12
C VAL A 570 -0.26 -25.09 -15.19
N LYS A 571 -1.42 -24.57 -14.78
CA LYS A 571 -2.42 -24.00 -15.68
C LYS A 571 -2.17 -22.49 -15.85
N PRO A 572 -2.81 -21.80 -16.82
CA PRO A 572 -2.81 -20.34 -16.83
C PRO A 572 -3.49 -19.80 -15.58
N GLY A 573 -2.84 -18.86 -14.87
CA GLY A 573 -3.36 -18.27 -13.64
C GLY A 573 -2.32 -18.21 -12.51
N ALA A 574 -2.80 -17.90 -11.30
CA ALA A 574 -2.02 -17.96 -10.08
C ALA A 574 -2.25 -19.30 -9.39
N HIS A 575 -1.19 -19.89 -8.85
CA HIS A 575 -1.20 -21.20 -8.23
C HIS A 575 -0.40 -21.20 -6.93
N ASP A 576 -0.93 -21.92 -5.95
CA ASP A 576 -0.24 -22.23 -4.70
C ASP A 576 0.24 -23.69 -4.75
N VAL A 577 1.54 -23.92 -4.56
CA VAL A 577 2.15 -25.25 -4.58
C VAL A 577 2.78 -25.52 -3.23
N LEU A 578 2.44 -26.65 -2.61
CA LEU A 578 3.07 -27.14 -1.39
C LEU A 578 3.72 -28.50 -1.67
N LEU A 579 5.03 -28.55 -1.48
CA LEU A 579 5.82 -29.76 -1.62
C LEU A 579 6.40 -30.12 -0.25
N THR A 580 6.22 -31.37 0.18
CA THR A 580 6.73 -31.87 1.46
C THR A 580 7.53 -33.13 1.22
N TRP A 581 8.67 -33.27 1.89
CA TRP A 581 9.53 -34.45 1.78
C TRP A 581 10.32 -34.68 3.06
N ARG A 582 10.91 -35.87 3.17
CA ARG A 582 11.76 -36.29 4.28
C ARG A 582 13.14 -36.73 3.79
N GLN A 583 14.16 -36.47 4.60
CA GLN A 583 15.53 -36.91 4.34
C GLN A 583 16.07 -37.65 5.56
N ASP A 584 16.83 -38.72 5.33
CA ASP A 584 17.52 -39.48 6.37
C ASP A 584 18.85 -38.81 6.76
N VAL A 585 18.72 -37.57 7.24
CA VAL A 585 19.85 -36.73 7.67
C VAL A 585 19.71 -36.42 9.15
N ALA A 586 20.58 -37.05 9.94
CA ALA A 586 20.68 -36.84 11.38
C ALA A 586 21.22 -35.43 11.71
N MET A 587 20.92 -34.96 12.92
CA MET A 587 21.43 -33.68 13.40
C MET A 587 22.94 -33.74 13.64
N SER A 588 23.69 -32.97 12.85
CA SER A 588 25.14 -32.82 12.97
C SER A 588 25.52 -31.51 13.69
N LEU A 589 26.82 -31.26 13.84
CA LEU A 589 27.34 -29.98 14.36
C LEU A 589 27.00 -28.80 13.43
N ALA A 590 26.93 -29.06 12.11
CA ALA A 590 26.67 -28.06 11.08
C ALA A 590 25.49 -28.52 10.22
N ALA A 591 24.31 -27.96 10.49
CA ALA A 591 23.09 -28.28 9.78
C ALA A 591 22.91 -27.31 8.60
N HIS A 592 22.99 -27.83 7.38
CA HIS A 592 22.73 -27.06 6.16
C HIS A 592 21.24 -27.02 5.82
N GLY A 593 20.80 -26.07 5.01
CA GLY A 593 19.53 -26.15 4.29
C GLY A 593 19.62 -27.22 3.18
N PRO A 594 18.51 -27.87 2.81
CA PRO A 594 18.51 -28.77 1.67
C PRO A 594 18.76 -27.98 0.37
N GLU A 595 19.56 -28.55 -0.52
CA GLU A 595 19.80 -28.00 -1.85
C GLU A 595 18.54 -28.19 -2.71
N VAL A 596 17.86 -27.09 -3.04
CA VAL A 596 16.63 -27.11 -3.83
C VAL A 596 16.76 -26.14 -4.99
N ASP A 597 16.57 -26.65 -6.21
CA ASP A 597 16.46 -25.84 -7.41
C ASP A 597 14.98 -25.65 -7.75
N LEU A 598 14.55 -24.39 -7.78
CA LEU A 598 13.20 -24.00 -8.15
C LEU A 598 12.95 -24.12 -9.66
N GLY A 599 13.98 -24.43 -10.47
CA GLY A 599 13.86 -24.58 -11.92
C GLY A 599 13.52 -23.28 -12.67
N HIS A 600 13.34 -22.18 -11.94
CA HIS A 600 13.06 -20.86 -12.45
C HIS A 600 13.40 -19.78 -11.42
N ALA A 601 13.62 -18.55 -11.86
CA ALA A 601 13.91 -17.43 -10.97
C ALA A 601 12.73 -17.17 -10.03
N ALA A 602 13.05 -16.89 -8.76
CA ALA A 602 12.06 -16.64 -7.73
C ALA A 602 12.36 -15.35 -6.96
N ALA A 603 11.30 -14.68 -6.53
CA ALA A 603 11.37 -13.58 -5.58
C ALA A 603 10.93 -14.05 -4.17
N ASN A 604 11.23 -13.25 -3.15
CA ASN A 604 10.76 -13.45 -1.77
C ASN A 604 11.04 -14.86 -1.25
N VAL A 605 12.31 -15.28 -1.33
CA VAL A 605 12.73 -16.59 -0.86
C VAL A 605 13.02 -16.53 0.63
N LEU A 606 12.29 -17.32 1.40
CA LEU A 606 12.45 -17.45 2.86
C LEU A 606 12.87 -18.88 3.18
N VAL A 607 14.00 -19.05 3.84
CA VAL A 607 14.46 -20.33 4.39
C VAL A 607 14.36 -20.30 5.90
N GLU A 608 13.49 -21.14 6.46
CA GLU A 608 13.33 -21.33 7.91
C GLU A 608 13.96 -22.66 8.32
N ILE A 609 14.94 -22.63 9.24
CA ILE A 609 15.51 -23.83 9.84
C ILE A 609 15.08 -23.89 11.31
N GLU A 610 14.29 -24.90 11.65
CA GLU A 610 13.86 -25.19 13.02
C GLU A 610 14.75 -26.28 13.64
N LEU A 611 15.35 -25.94 14.77
CA LEU A 611 16.25 -26.79 15.54
C LEU A 611 15.49 -27.48 16.69
N PRO A 612 15.86 -28.72 17.03
CA PRO A 612 15.44 -29.42 18.23
C PRO A 612 15.71 -28.64 19.53
N ARG A 613 14.94 -28.95 20.58
CA ARG A 613 15.06 -28.30 21.89
C ARG A 613 16.36 -28.65 22.63
N ASP A 614 17.01 -29.76 22.30
CA ASP A 614 18.28 -30.21 22.88
C ASP A 614 19.50 -29.56 22.21
N ARG A 615 19.34 -28.53 21.38
CA ARG A 615 20.43 -27.89 20.64
C ARG A 615 20.74 -26.49 21.13
N TRP A 616 22.03 -26.22 21.23
CA TRP A 616 22.63 -24.93 21.55
C TRP A 616 23.22 -24.31 20.29
N THR A 617 22.55 -23.30 19.75
CA THR A 617 22.97 -22.58 18.53
C THR A 617 24.22 -21.74 18.77
N LEU A 618 25.28 -21.97 18.01
CA LEU A 618 26.58 -21.32 18.16
C LEU A 618 26.83 -20.29 17.06
N PHE A 619 26.62 -20.67 15.80
CA PHE A 619 26.86 -19.80 14.64
C PHE A 619 25.78 -20.01 13.59
N VAL A 620 25.55 -18.97 12.80
CA VAL A 620 24.61 -18.95 11.69
C VAL A 620 25.34 -18.34 10.50
N PHE A 621 25.24 -18.97 9.33
CA PHE A 621 25.84 -18.53 8.09
C PHE A 621 24.83 -18.65 6.95
N GLY A 622 24.81 -17.69 6.05
CA GLY A 622 24.00 -17.75 4.83
C GLY A 622 24.51 -16.74 3.83
N ASP A 623 24.34 -17.03 2.55
CA ASP A 623 24.79 -16.17 1.44
C ASP A 623 23.84 -14.98 1.22
N THR A 624 23.57 -14.23 2.29
CA THR A 624 22.72 -13.05 2.28
C THR A 624 23.18 -12.06 3.37
N PRO A 625 23.24 -10.75 3.06
CA PRO A 625 23.51 -9.73 4.07
C PRO A 625 22.40 -9.60 5.11
N LEU A 626 21.22 -10.19 4.86
CA LEU A 626 20.07 -10.23 5.76
C LEU A 626 20.06 -11.49 6.65
N SER A 627 21.19 -12.23 6.72
CA SER A 627 21.31 -13.41 7.55
C SER A 627 21.18 -13.07 9.05
N PRO A 628 20.58 -13.96 9.87
CA PRO A 628 20.51 -13.78 11.31
C PRO A 628 21.91 -13.78 11.94
N VAL A 629 22.06 -13.07 13.05
CA VAL A 629 23.32 -12.95 13.78
C VAL A 629 23.22 -13.55 15.17
N VAL A 630 24.28 -14.24 15.59
CA VAL A 630 24.45 -14.70 16.98
C VAL A 630 25.18 -13.62 17.76
N GLY A 631 24.42 -12.74 18.43
CA GLY A 631 24.96 -11.55 19.11
C GLY A 631 25.86 -11.84 20.32
N PHE A 632 25.78 -13.05 20.89
CA PHE A 632 26.54 -13.42 22.08
C PHE A 632 28.05 -13.27 21.92
N TRP A 633 28.64 -13.53 20.74
CA TRP A 633 30.09 -13.44 20.57
C TRP A 633 30.61 -12.00 20.64
N SER A 634 29.84 -11.03 20.12
CA SER A 634 30.10 -9.61 20.31
C SER A 634 29.94 -9.21 21.78
N TYR A 635 28.94 -9.76 22.45
CA TYR A 635 28.74 -9.55 23.89
C TYR A 635 29.87 -10.15 24.74
N LEU A 636 30.41 -11.31 24.33
CA LEU A 636 31.56 -11.96 24.97
C LEU A 636 32.83 -11.11 24.83
N ALA A 637 33.07 -10.52 23.66
CA ALA A 637 34.17 -9.57 23.46
C ALA A 637 34.03 -8.35 24.40
N PHE A 638 32.80 -7.84 24.58
CA PHE A 638 32.53 -6.79 25.56
C PHE A 638 32.77 -7.26 27.00
N ILE A 639 32.34 -8.47 27.38
CA ILE A 639 32.62 -9.07 28.69
C ILE A 639 34.12 -9.17 28.95
N LEU A 640 34.90 -9.60 27.94
CA LEU A 640 36.35 -9.68 28.04
C LEU A 640 36.96 -8.30 28.29
N ALA A 641 36.56 -7.28 27.53
CA ALA A 641 37.03 -5.90 27.73
C ALA A 641 36.65 -5.36 29.11
N ALA A 642 35.39 -5.55 29.53
CA ALA A 642 34.90 -5.13 30.83
C ALA A 642 35.67 -5.81 31.97
N ALA A 643 35.95 -7.11 31.88
CA ALA A 643 36.70 -7.85 32.88
C ALA A 643 38.17 -7.38 33.00
N LEU A 644 38.80 -7.02 31.88
CA LEU A 644 40.14 -6.45 31.87
C LEU A 644 40.19 -5.07 32.54
N ILE A 645 39.18 -4.21 32.28
CA ILE A 645 39.05 -2.88 32.88
C ILE A 645 38.74 -3.00 34.38
N LEU A 646 37.71 -3.76 34.76
CA LEU A 646 37.24 -3.92 36.14
C LEU A 646 38.31 -4.58 37.02
N GLY A 647 39.01 -5.60 36.50
CA GLY A 647 40.13 -6.24 37.21
C GLY A 647 41.39 -5.36 37.32
N GLY A 648 41.39 -4.15 36.74
CA GLY A 648 42.41 -3.13 36.99
C GLY A 648 42.16 -2.31 38.26
N PHE A 649 40.93 -2.31 38.79
CA PHE A 649 40.58 -1.55 39.99
C PHE A 649 40.89 -2.34 41.27
N LYS A 650 41.69 -1.77 42.15
CA LYS A 650 42.07 -2.37 43.45
C LYS A 650 40.96 -2.35 44.52
N ALA A 651 39.77 -1.85 44.19
CA ALA A 651 38.66 -1.74 45.12
C ALA A 651 38.04 -3.10 45.47
N THR A 652 38.11 -4.08 44.55
CA THR A 652 37.56 -5.43 44.75
C THR A 652 38.68 -6.47 44.82
N PRO A 653 38.49 -7.60 45.52
CA PRO A 653 39.51 -8.65 45.61
C PRO A 653 39.56 -9.55 44.37
N LEU A 654 38.70 -9.28 43.36
CA LEU A 654 38.56 -10.12 42.18
C LEU A 654 39.68 -9.85 41.17
N SER A 655 40.34 -10.93 40.73
CA SER A 655 41.29 -10.86 39.61
C SER A 655 40.56 -10.68 38.27
N ARG A 656 41.29 -10.27 37.22
CA ARG A 656 40.77 -10.17 35.83
C ARG A 656 40.06 -11.46 35.37
N ARG A 657 40.61 -12.63 35.76
CA ARG A 657 40.02 -13.94 35.42
C ARG A 657 38.71 -14.19 36.15
N GLN A 658 38.63 -13.83 37.44
CA GLN A 658 37.42 -13.98 38.23
C GLN A 658 36.32 -13.01 37.76
N TRP A 659 36.68 -11.77 37.39
CA TRP A 659 35.75 -10.85 36.75
C TRP A 659 35.21 -11.39 35.42
N PHE A 660 36.08 -11.97 34.59
CA PHE A 660 35.66 -12.60 33.33
C PHE A 660 34.70 -13.76 33.57
N LEU A 661 35.06 -14.71 34.46
CA LEU A 661 34.19 -15.83 34.79
C LEU A 661 32.87 -15.38 35.41
N LEU A 662 32.87 -14.42 36.33
CA LEU A 662 31.66 -13.86 36.91
C LEU A 662 30.74 -13.25 35.84
N ALA A 663 31.29 -12.39 34.99
CA ALA A 663 30.54 -11.75 33.90
C ALA A 663 30.06 -12.76 32.85
N LEU A 664 30.82 -13.83 32.60
CA LEU A 664 30.45 -14.91 31.69
C LEU A 664 29.17 -15.62 32.14
N GLY A 665 29.00 -15.94 33.43
CA GLY A 665 27.74 -16.56 33.88
C GLY A 665 26.61 -15.55 34.12
N LEU A 666 26.93 -14.31 34.50
CA LEU A 666 25.94 -13.22 34.53
C LEU A 666 25.41 -12.84 33.14
N SER A 667 26.04 -13.31 32.06
CA SER A 667 25.53 -13.11 30.69
C SER A 667 24.14 -13.73 30.45
N GLN A 668 23.71 -14.66 31.31
CA GLN A 668 22.41 -15.33 31.24
C GLN A 668 21.27 -14.52 31.86
N ILE A 669 21.56 -13.33 32.40
CA ILE A 669 20.55 -12.37 32.90
C ILE A 669 20.67 -11.04 32.15
N PRO A 670 19.62 -10.20 32.16
CA PRO A 670 19.68 -8.88 31.55
C PRO A 670 20.85 -8.04 32.08
N ALA A 671 21.50 -7.30 31.19
CA ALA A 671 22.69 -6.50 31.53
C ALA A 671 22.52 -5.58 32.75
N PRO A 672 21.38 -4.89 32.98
CA PRO A 672 21.19 -4.09 34.19
C PRO A 672 21.27 -4.89 35.49
N ALA A 673 20.77 -6.13 35.50
CA ALA A 673 20.84 -7.01 36.67
C ALA A 673 22.30 -7.49 36.91
N ALA A 674 23.02 -7.81 35.83
CA ALA A 674 24.45 -8.12 35.92
C ALA A 674 25.27 -6.93 36.46
N MET A 675 24.94 -5.70 36.06
CA MET A 675 25.57 -4.48 36.56
C MET A 675 25.31 -4.26 38.06
N LEU A 676 24.12 -4.59 38.57
CA LEU A 676 23.82 -4.52 40.00
C LEU A 676 24.68 -5.49 40.82
N ALA A 677 24.88 -6.71 40.33
CA ALA A 677 25.77 -7.68 40.97
C ALA A 677 27.23 -7.18 41.00
N ALA A 678 27.71 -6.55 39.92
CA ALA A 678 29.03 -5.91 39.91
C ALA A 678 29.09 -4.70 40.85
N ALA A 679 28.07 -3.83 40.83
CA ALA A 679 27.97 -2.65 41.67
C ALA A 679 27.99 -2.99 43.15
N TRP A 680 27.34 -4.09 43.54
CA TRP A 680 27.41 -4.64 44.90
C TRP A 680 28.85 -4.90 45.36
N LEU A 681 29.64 -5.62 44.57
CA LEU A 681 31.04 -5.92 44.90
C LEU A 681 31.89 -4.65 45.00
N PHE A 682 31.68 -3.68 44.10
CA PHE A 682 32.36 -2.39 44.17
C PHE A 682 31.94 -1.55 45.36
N ALA A 683 30.65 -1.50 45.70
CA ALA A 683 30.13 -0.75 46.84
C ALA A 683 30.73 -1.26 48.16
N LEU A 684 30.85 -2.58 48.33
CA LEU A 684 31.53 -3.19 49.48
C LEU A 684 33.01 -2.79 49.55
N GLY A 685 33.69 -2.73 48.41
CA GLY A 685 35.10 -2.35 48.32
C GLY A 685 35.36 -0.87 48.61
N LEU A 686 34.51 0.00 48.07
CA LEU A 686 34.61 1.45 48.21
C LEU A 686 34.16 1.95 49.59
N ARG A 687 33.41 1.13 50.33
CA ARG A 687 32.95 1.46 51.69
C ARG A 687 34.08 1.89 52.61
N HIS A 688 35.25 1.24 52.58
CA HIS A 688 36.40 1.64 53.41
C HIS A 688 36.94 3.03 53.06
N THR A 689 36.94 3.40 51.78
CA THR A 689 37.51 4.68 51.32
C THR A 689 36.54 5.86 51.53
N TYR A 690 35.24 5.61 51.42
CA TYR A 690 34.21 6.66 51.38
C TYR A 690 33.22 6.63 52.55
N ALA A 691 33.48 5.82 53.60
CA ALA A 691 32.64 5.80 54.79
C ALA A 691 32.52 7.22 55.41
N PRO A 692 31.29 7.69 55.70
CA PRO A 692 31.08 8.97 56.38
C PRO A 692 31.79 8.97 57.73
N LYS A 693 32.70 9.93 57.92
CA LYS A 693 33.43 10.08 59.19
C LYS A 693 32.53 10.63 60.29
N ASP A 694 31.58 11.51 59.94
CA ASP A 694 30.66 12.18 60.86
C ASP A 694 29.18 11.92 60.51
N GLY A 695 28.32 11.83 61.53
CA GLY A 695 26.87 11.66 61.39
C GLY A 695 26.39 10.20 61.43
N TRP A 696 25.61 9.85 62.46
CA TRP A 696 25.07 8.49 62.64
C TRP A 696 24.06 8.11 61.55
N PHE A 697 23.24 9.06 61.09
CA PHE A 697 22.19 8.84 60.09
C PHE A 697 22.77 8.49 58.72
N LEU A 698 23.73 9.28 58.22
CA LEU A 698 24.33 9.05 56.90
C LEU A 698 25.11 7.72 56.86
N PHE A 699 25.81 7.40 57.95
CA PHE A 699 26.52 6.12 58.09
C PHE A 699 25.55 4.93 58.11
N ASN A 700 24.49 4.99 58.92
CA ASN A 700 23.51 3.90 59.00
C ASN A 700 22.70 3.77 57.69
N ALA A 701 22.35 4.88 57.02
CA ALA A 701 21.68 4.86 55.73
C ALA A 701 22.55 4.18 54.65
N MET A 702 23.85 4.46 54.63
CA MET A 702 24.81 3.74 53.78
C MET A 702 24.83 2.24 54.12
N GLN A 703 24.92 1.86 55.40
CA GLN A 703 24.96 0.45 55.82
C GLN A 703 23.66 -0.30 55.45
N THR A 704 22.49 0.31 55.63
CA THR A 704 21.22 -0.27 55.18
C THR A 704 21.17 -0.41 53.67
N SER A 705 21.64 0.60 52.93
CA SER A 705 21.69 0.56 51.46
C SER A 705 22.64 -0.54 50.96
N LEU A 706 23.77 -0.74 51.63
CA LEU A 706 24.77 -1.76 51.31
C LEU A 706 24.24 -3.16 51.61
N ALA A 707 23.49 -3.34 52.71
CA ALA A 707 22.81 -4.58 53.03
C ALA A 707 21.72 -4.91 51.98
N ALA A 708 20.90 -3.92 51.60
CA ALA A 708 19.90 -4.09 50.54
C ALA A 708 20.55 -4.44 49.19
N LEU A 709 21.62 -3.74 48.82
CA LEU A 709 22.39 -4.01 47.60
C LEU A 709 23.04 -5.41 47.63
N THR A 710 23.42 -5.89 48.81
CA THR A 710 23.92 -7.27 48.99
C THR A 710 22.83 -8.30 48.73
N ALA A 711 21.63 -8.11 49.26
CA ALA A 711 20.50 -9.00 48.97
C ALA A 711 20.16 -9.01 47.47
N VAL A 712 20.15 -7.84 46.82
CA VAL A 712 19.95 -7.71 45.37
C VAL A 712 21.06 -8.41 44.58
N GLY A 713 22.33 -8.22 44.95
CA GLY A 713 23.46 -8.86 44.28
C GLY A 713 23.40 -10.38 44.38
N LEU A 714 23.07 -10.92 45.55
CA LEU A 714 22.87 -12.37 45.75
C LEU A 714 21.67 -12.90 44.97
N PHE A 715 20.57 -12.15 44.91
CA PHE A 715 19.41 -12.50 44.10
C PHE A 715 19.76 -12.54 42.60
N CYS A 716 20.52 -11.56 42.09
CA CYS A 716 21.02 -11.58 40.72
C CYS A 716 21.87 -12.83 40.44
N LEU A 717 22.78 -13.21 41.35
CA LEU A 717 23.59 -14.42 41.20
C LEU A 717 22.72 -15.69 41.19
N TYR A 718 21.75 -15.78 42.10
CA TYR A 718 20.79 -16.89 42.11
C TYR A 718 20.04 -16.99 40.77
N THR A 719 19.48 -15.88 40.27
CA THR A 719 18.76 -15.88 38.99
C THR A 719 19.65 -16.25 37.81
N ALA A 720 20.94 -15.91 37.83
CA ALA A 720 21.89 -16.31 36.80
C ALA A 720 22.17 -17.81 36.82
N ILE A 721 22.26 -18.43 38.01
CA ILE A 721 22.41 -19.88 38.16
C ILE A 721 21.14 -20.60 37.71
N GLU A 722 19.97 -20.15 38.18
CA GLU A 722 18.66 -20.72 37.81
C GLU A 722 18.46 -20.70 36.29
N ARG A 723 18.60 -19.54 35.66
CA ARG A 723 18.45 -19.40 34.20
C ARG A 723 19.53 -20.12 33.42
N GLY A 724 20.75 -20.16 33.94
CA GLY A 724 21.88 -20.82 33.30
C GLY A 724 21.79 -22.35 33.29
N LEU A 725 21.22 -22.97 34.33
CA LEU A 725 21.10 -24.43 34.42
C LEU A 725 19.78 -24.96 33.86
N LEU A 726 18.68 -24.27 34.13
CA LEU A 726 17.32 -24.71 33.80
C LEU A 726 16.74 -24.05 32.54
N GLY A 727 17.28 -22.90 32.14
CA GLY A 727 16.80 -22.14 30.98
C GLY A 727 17.49 -22.49 29.66
N ASP A 728 17.00 -21.86 28.58
CA ASP A 728 17.65 -21.91 27.27
C ASP A 728 18.84 -20.92 27.22
N PRO A 729 19.97 -21.30 26.61
CA PRO A 729 21.15 -20.44 26.50
C PRO A 729 20.83 -19.15 25.74
N LEU A 730 21.08 -18.01 26.38
CA LEU A 730 20.84 -16.69 25.77
C LEU A 730 21.95 -16.33 24.78
N MET A 731 21.86 -16.86 23.57
CA MET A 731 22.82 -16.60 22.49
C MET A 731 22.57 -15.30 21.72
N GLN A 732 21.52 -14.56 22.10
CA GLN A 732 21.13 -13.29 21.47
C GLN A 732 20.99 -13.43 19.94
N VAL A 733 20.38 -14.54 19.50
CA VAL A 733 20.07 -14.75 18.07
C VAL A 733 19.03 -13.72 17.66
N ALA A 734 19.36 -12.90 16.68
CA ALA A 734 18.53 -11.79 16.23
C ALA A 734 18.63 -11.61 14.71
N GLY A 735 17.68 -10.88 14.13
CA GLY A 735 17.59 -10.64 12.70
C GLY A 735 16.47 -11.47 12.04
N ASN A 736 15.70 -10.82 11.16
CA ASN A 736 14.64 -11.44 10.37
C ASN A 736 13.62 -12.28 11.17
N GLY A 737 13.31 -11.88 12.41
CA GLY A 737 12.41 -12.62 13.29
C GLY A 737 12.95 -13.98 13.77
N SER A 738 14.27 -14.18 13.72
CA SER A 738 14.93 -15.40 14.22
C SER A 738 14.98 -15.45 15.75
N SER A 739 15.09 -16.67 16.27
CA SER A 739 15.23 -16.99 17.69
C SER A 739 16.27 -18.10 17.88
N ALA A 740 16.50 -18.54 19.12
CA ALA A 740 17.46 -19.61 19.40
C ALA A 740 17.14 -20.93 18.68
N ARG A 741 15.87 -21.21 18.40
CA ARG A 741 15.40 -22.47 17.79
C ARG A 741 14.93 -22.33 16.34
N LEU A 742 14.60 -21.12 15.90
CA LEU A 742 14.11 -20.85 14.56
C LEU A 742 15.01 -19.81 13.89
N VAL A 743 15.72 -20.20 12.85
CA VAL A 743 16.64 -19.32 12.11
C VAL A 743 16.02 -19.04 10.74
N ARG A 744 15.94 -17.77 10.35
CA ARG A 744 15.26 -17.32 9.13
C ARG A 744 16.19 -16.57 8.19
N PHE A 745 16.43 -17.11 7.01
CA PHE A 745 17.22 -16.47 5.95
C PHE A 745 16.30 -15.95 4.86
N THR A 746 16.51 -14.72 4.43
CA THR A 746 15.76 -14.10 3.32
C THR A 746 16.67 -13.78 2.15
N PHE A 747 16.17 -14.09 0.95
CA PHE A 747 16.77 -13.73 -0.32
C PHE A 747 15.73 -13.04 -1.19
N ASP A 748 16.05 -11.82 -1.63
CA ASP A 748 15.13 -11.00 -2.41
C ASP A 748 14.82 -11.65 -3.76
N ARG A 749 15.86 -12.18 -4.40
CA ARG A 749 15.80 -12.86 -5.69
C ARG A 749 16.83 -13.97 -5.74
N VAL A 750 16.44 -15.07 -6.36
CA VAL A 750 17.33 -16.19 -6.72
C VAL A 750 17.13 -16.52 -8.19
N ALA A 751 18.18 -16.99 -8.85
CA ALA A 751 18.11 -17.40 -10.26
C ALA A 751 17.37 -18.73 -10.46
N GLY A 752 17.31 -19.56 -9.43
CA GLY A 752 16.63 -20.87 -9.42
C GLY A 752 17.04 -21.68 -8.19
N LEU A 753 18.34 -21.88 -8.01
CA LEU A 753 18.91 -22.54 -6.84
C LEU A 753 18.75 -21.69 -5.58
N ILE A 754 18.19 -22.28 -4.52
CA ILE A 754 18.17 -21.66 -3.18
C ILE A 754 19.60 -21.67 -2.63
N PRO A 755 20.16 -20.50 -2.25
CA PRO A 755 21.54 -20.45 -1.74
C PRO A 755 21.72 -21.23 -0.43
N ASP A 756 22.95 -21.69 -0.20
CA ASP A 756 23.29 -22.45 1.00
C ASP A 756 23.08 -21.62 2.28
N THR A 757 22.54 -22.29 3.29
CA THR A 757 22.27 -21.75 4.63
C THR A 757 22.72 -22.76 5.65
N MET A 758 23.43 -22.33 6.69
CA MET A 758 24.05 -23.22 7.65
C MET A 758 23.85 -22.72 9.08
N VAL A 759 23.51 -23.65 9.97
CA VAL A 759 23.45 -23.39 11.41
C VAL A 759 24.39 -24.36 12.12
N VAL A 760 25.34 -23.80 12.88
CA VAL A 760 26.27 -24.56 13.70
C VAL A 760 25.70 -24.65 15.11
N SER A 761 25.44 -25.86 15.60
CA SER A 761 24.84 -26.10 16.92
C SER A 761 25.45 -27.30 17.62
N ALA A 762 25.58 -27.22 18.95
CA ALA A 762 26.06 -28.31 19.79
C ALA A 762 24.92 -28.90 20.64
N PRO A 763 25.04 -30.16 21.11
CA PRO A 763 24.14 -30.69 22.13
C PRO A 763 24.10 -29.79 23.38
N LEU A 764 22.90 -29.53 23.90
CA LEU A 764 22.65 -28.68 25.07
C LEU A 764 23.37 -29.18 26.33
N LEU A 765 23.75 -30.46 26.36
CA LEU A 765 24.59 -31.04 27.41
C LEU A 765 25.91 -30.28 27.59
N PHE A 766 26.57 -29.85 26.50
CA PHE A 766 27.83 -29.10 26.59
C PHE A 766 27.65 -27.77 27.32
N TYR A 767 26.56 -27.06 27.03
CA TYR A 767 26.20 -25.83 27.74
C TYR A 767 25.90 -26.10 29.22
N ARG A 768 25.10 -27.12 29.51
CA ARG A 768 24.74 -27.49 30.89
C ARG A 768 25.97 -27.89 31.73
N LEU A 769 26.91 -28.64 31.15
CA LEU A 769 28.18 -28.98 31.80
C LEU A 769 29.03 -27.73 32.07
N ALA A 770 29.11 -26.81 31.10
CA ALA A 770 29.82 -25.55 31.27
C ALA A 770 29.19 -24.68 32.39
N MET A 771 27.87 -24.57 32.43
CA MET A 771 27.15 -23.83 33.48
C MET A 771 27.22 -24.51 34.85
N LEU A 772 27.23 -25.84 34.89
CA LEU A 772 27.46 -26.60 36.12
C LEU A 772 28.86 -26.32 36.67
N ALA A 773 29.89 -26.45 35.84
CA ALA A 773 31.27 -26.14 36.23
C ALA A 773 31.41 -24.69 36.71
N TRP A 774 30.77 -23.75 36.02
CA TRP A 774 30.72 -22.36 36.43
C TRP A 774 30.01 -22.16 37.78
N SER A 775 28.85 -22.78 38.00
CA SER A 775 28.09 -22.66 39.25
C SER A 775 28.85 -23.20 40.45
N LEU A 776 29.58 -24.32 40.28
CA LEU A 776 30.43 -24.89 41.32
C LEU A 776 31.59 -23.95 41.66
N TRP A 777 32.25 -23.40 40.63
CA TRP A 777 33.28 -22.38 40.83
C TRP A 777 32.72 -21.14 41.53
N MET A 778 31.53 -20.67 41.14
CA MET A 778 30.87 -19.51 41.72
C MET A 778 30.54 -19.73 43.20
N ALA A 779 30.03 -20.91 43.58
CA ALA A 779 29.74 -21.24 44.97
C ALA A 779 31.01 -21.16 45.85
N LEU A 780 32.13 -21.70 45.37
CA LEU A 780 33.43 -21.63 46.07
C LEU A 780 33.96 -20.19 46.15
N ALA A 781 33.86 -19.43 45.05
CA ALA A 781 34.29 -18.04 44.99
C ALA A 781 33.44 -17.14 45.92
N LEU A 782 32.12 -17.34 45.94
CA LEU A 782 31.17 -16.57 46.74
C LEU A 782 31.45 -16.70 48.24
N LEU A 783 31.86 -17.88 48.74
CA LEU A 783 32.27 -18.06 50.14
C LEU A 783 33.45 -17.15 50.50
N SER A 784 34.44 -17.03 49.61
CA SER A 784 35.58 -16.13 49.82
C SER A 784 35.16 -14.65 49.80
N TRP A 785 34.26 -14.29 48.88
CA TRP A 785 33.78 -12.91 48.72
C TRP A 785 32.87 -12.49 49.87
N LEU A 786 32.02 -13.38 50.39
CA LEU A 786 31.18 -13.10 51.56
C LEU A 786 32.02 -12.90 52.82
N LYS A 787 33.06 -13.71 53.04
CA LYS A 787 34.01 -13.51 54.15
C LYS A 787 34.68 -12.14 54.07
N TRP A 788 35.16 -11.78 52.88
CA TRP A 788 35.73 -10.46 52.62
C TRP A 788 34.71 -9.32 52.81
N GLY A 789 33.50 -9.51 52.28
CA GLY A 789 32.41 -8.53 52.34
C GLY A 789 31.95 -8.24 53.77
N VAL A 790 31.81 -9.28 54.61
CA VAL A 790 31.50 -9.11 56.04
C VAL A 790 32.64 -8.36 56.75
N GLY A 791 33.89 -8.68 56.44
CA GLY A 791 35.05 -7.94 56.95
C GLY A 791 34.96 -6.45 56.61
N ARG A 792 34.69 -6.10 55.35
CA ARG A 792 34.53 -4.70 54.91
C ARG A 792 33.31 -4.02 55.51
N PHE A 793 32.20 -4.74 55.66
CA PHE A 793 30.97 -4.21 56.24
C PHE A 793 31.11 -3.87 57.73
N THR A 794 31.93 -4.63 58.46
CA THR A 794 32.10 -4.52 59.92
C THR A 794 33.32 -3.69 60.36
N GLU A 795 34.27 -3.44 59.47
CA GLU A 795 35.43 -2.56 59.69
C GLU A 795 34.97 -1.18 60.23
N ASP A 796 35.64 -0.59 61.23
CA ASP A 796 35.20 0.67 61.89
C ASP A 796 33.77 0.70 62.47
N GLY A 797 33.16 -0.47 62.70
CA GLY A 797 31.86 -0.66 63.34
C GLY A 797 30.71 -0.87 62.36
N ALA A 798 29.79 -1.79 62.69
CA ALA A 798 28.65 -2.12 61.83
C ALA A 798 27.54 -1.05 61.87
N TRP A 799 27.19 -0.55 63.06
CA TRP A 799 26.10 0.43 63.27
C TRP A 799 26.53 1.51 64.25
N ARG A 800 26.18 2.77 63.96
CA ARG A 800 26.44 3.90 64.85
C ARG A 800 25.21 4.25 65.67
N ARG A 801 25.39 4.47 66.97
CA ARG A 801 24.34 4.95 67.87
C ARG A 801 24.12 6.45 67.67
N ALA A 802 22.88 6.90 67.82
CA ALA A 802 22.56 8.32 67.78
C ALA A 802 23.23 9.04 68.96
N VAL A 803 24.27 9.84 68.68
CA VAL A 803 24.89 10.70 69.67
C VAL A 803 24.07 11.99 69.72
N VAL A 804 23.12 12.06 70.65
CA VAL A 804 22.41 13.30 70.96
C VAL A 804 23.34 14.18 71.78
N ARG A 805 24.03 15.15 71.15
CA ARG A 805 24.73 16.20 71.89
C ARG A 805 23.69 17.14 72.50
N LEU A 806 23.26 16.86 73.72
CA LEU A 806 22.53 17.83 74.53
C LEU A 806 23.46 19.04 74.80
N PRO A 807 23.03 20.28 74.54
CA PRO A 807 23.84 21.45 74.83
C PRO A 807 24.11 21.49 76.34
N ARG A 808 25.39 21.55 76.73
CA ARG A 808 25.77 21.74 78.14
C ARG A 808 25.27 23.12 78.56
N PHE A 809 24.25 23.15 79.43
CA PHE A 809 23.88 24.35 80.17
C PHE A 809 25.07 24.78 81.03
N SER A 810 25.71 25.90 80.68
CA SER A 810 26.61 26.63 81.56
C SER A 810 25.84 27.05 82.82
N ARG A 811 26.24 26.54 83.99
CA ARG A 811 25.68 26.97 85.28
C ARG A 811 26.03 28.43 85.55
N PRO A 812 25.09 29.30 85.94
CA PRO A 812 25.42 30.64 86.41
C PRO A 812 26.09 30.58 87.79
N ALA A 813 27.03 31.50 88.04
CA ALA A 813 27.77 31.62 89.30
C ALA A 813 26.81 31.81 90.50
N ARG A 814 27.06 31.08 91.60
CA ARG A 814 26.32 31.24 92.86
C ARG A 814 27.02 32.26 93.78
N PRO A 815 26.27 33.07 94.56
CA PRO A 815 26.81 34.07 95.46
C PRO A 815 27.41 33.45 96.74
N MET A 816 28.41 34.13 97.29
CA MET A 816 29.16 33.76 98.50
C MET A 816 28.36 34.05 99.78
N PRO A 817 28.27 33.13 100.77
CA PRO A 817 27.77 33.43 102.12
C PRO A 817 28.91 33.63 103.15
N PRO A 818 28.65 34.30 104.29
CA PRO A 818 29.66 34.83 105.22
C PRO A 818 30.15 33.80 106.28
N PRO A 819 31.32 34.03 106.93
CA PRO A 819 31.84 33.20 108.03
C PRO A 819 31.18 33.60 109.36
N PRO A 820 31.07 32.76 110.44
CA PRO A 820 32.20 32.16 111.22
C PRO A 820 31.75 30.83 111.95
N PRO A 821 32.31 30.29 113.08
CA PRO A 821 33.42 30.72 113.94
C PRO A 821 34.48 29.65 114.31
N VAL A 822 35.51 30.14 114.99
CA VAL A 822 36.68 29.46 115.58
C VAL A 822 36.32 28.87 116.96
N ALA A 823 36.78 27.66 117.27
CA ALA A 823 37.51 27.30 118.51
C ALA A 823 37.69 25.77 118.70
N ASP A 824 38.97 25.39 118.80
CA ASP A 824 39.63 24.45 119.73
C ASP A 824 39.21 22.97 119.91
N GLY A 825 40.22 22.09 119.84
CA GLY A 825 40.21 20.83 120.60
C GLY A 825 41.03 19.63 120.08
N GLN A 826 42.37 19.67 120.29
CA GLN A 826 43.26 18.55 120.68
C GLN A 826 43.48 17.27 119.83
N GLY A 827 44.76 17.02 119.51
CA GLY A 827 45.48 15.78 119.92
C GLY A 827 45.96 14.81 118.82
N PRO A 828 47.12 14.15 118.96
CA PRO A 828 48.13 14.06 117.89
C PRO A 828 48.45 12.62 117.40
N ASP A 829 49.06 12.50 116.20
CA ASP A 829 50.41 11.92 115.98
C ASP A 829 50.74 11.71 114.49
N ALA A 830 51.99 12.03 114.14
CA ALA A 830 52.68 11.89 112.84
C ALA A 830 53.53 10.59 112.83
N PRO A 831 54.47 10.29 111.89
CA PRO A 831 54.90 10.97 110.63
C PRO A 831 55.05 10.02 109.40
N GLY A 832 55.19 10.55 108.17
CA GLY A 832 56.46 10.52 107.37
C GLY A 832 56.47 9.33 106.38
N GLU A 833 56.96 9.31 105.14
CA GLU A 833 57.92 10.09 104.33
C GLU A 833 57.64 9.75 102.84
N ARG A 834 57.52 10.73 101.94
CA ARG A 834 58.52 11.25 100.96
C ARG A 834 58.88 10.36 99.74
N ASN A 835 58.50 10.96 98.61
CA ASN A 835 58.89 10.85 97.20
C ASN A 835 60.40 10.88 96.92
N PRO A 836 60.82 10.68 95.66
CA PRO A 836 61.02 11.84 94.76
C PRO A 836 59.99 11.96 93.63
#